data_AF-A0A9C8K915-F1
#
_entry.id   AF-A0A9C8K915-F1
#
_cell.length_a   1.000
_cell.length_b   1.000
_cell.length_c   1.000
_cell.angle_alpha   90.00
_cell.angle_beta   90.00
_cell.angle_gamma   90.00
#
_symmetry.space_group_name_H-M   'P 1'
#
loop_
_entity.id
_entity.type
_entity.pdbx_description
1 polymer ?
#
loop_
_entity_poly.entity_id
_entity_poly.type
_entity_poly.pdbx_seq_one_letter_code
_entity_poly.pdbx_strand_id
1 'polypeptide(L)'
;MTIGTFERINEYSSVKISLSSAEDIRNKSYGEVKKPETINYRTYRAEKDGLFCERIFGPERNWECFCGKYKGIKHKGIVCDRCGVKVTHSRVRRKRLGHINLAAPIVHIWFFKAMPSRIGALLAMKTNALERVIYFQDYVVIESGDTPLKEGQLLTVDEYKTVQEKYGESSFSANMGAEAIRTLFKNLDLVKLSKELRVELKETKSKQRTKDIIKRLEIVEAFVKSGNKPEWMVMDAVPVIPPDLRPLVLLESGDFASSDLNDLYRRIINRNNRLKKLIDLNAPEVIIRNEKRMLQQAVDALFDNSRSKRPILGSNNRPLKSLTDMIKGKQGRFRENLLGKRVDYSARSVIVVGPELKLSQCGIPKKIALELFQPFIIRRLREIRLADTIKSAKKMLVRQEEAVWDILDDVVRKHLVLLNRAPTLHRMGIQAFEPILVEGNAIKLHPLVCRGFNADFDGDQMAVHLPLSIEAQIEARTLMLSVNNIFSPASGEPIITPSQDIVLGCYYLTILIDKNEEEKKLRSFSNFDEVLMAYEEKKIGIHSQIKLRLAPNKTIMGDKGEQPKNGLCTTTVGRVIFNEVLPSELPFYNYPLDHKSINGIIQDCYKILGRGKTISLLDQIKEMGFKECTKAGLSLSIMDLKMPKKKAQILEKTQKEVERIQKLYHKGIITEGERYNQVIDTWTYAGEKVAEEMIDELKHDTRGGKPYLNPVFLMSASGARGSTQQLRQLAGMRGLMAKPSGKIIETPIKANFREGLSVLEYFSSTHGARKGLADTALKTADSGYLTRKLADVAQNVIVTGYDCGTVNGISKSAVYRGDRVEVPLSKIIVGRTSLNNIVDLVKDEKIVKENELITEEKAKKIEALGFEKIRVRSSLTCEMPLGLCAKCYGMDRSKGELVEEGTSVGIIAAQSIGEPGTQLTMKTFHIGGTATRSIEESEIRVRRVGRVKYNNLNVVENPHGENIALNGKGEILTVDELSLIHI
;
A
#
# COMPACT_ATOMS: atom_id res chain seq x y z
N MET A 1 -2.88 42.71 -20.47
CA MET A 1 -1.64 42.22 -19.83
C MET A 1 -1.16 41.01 -20.61
N THR A 2 0.09 41.07 -21.07
CA THR A 2 0.79 40.04 -21.85
C THR A 2 0.56 38.64 -21.28
N ILE A 3 -0.21 37.84 -22.02
CA ILE A 3 -0.29 36.39 -21.86
C ILE A 3 1.14 35.88 -22.02
N GLY A 4 1.78 35.57 -20.89
CA GLY A 4 3.04 34.86 -20.90
C GLY A 4 2.82 33.56 -21.66
N THR A 5 3.52 33.40 -22.76
CA THR A 5 3.66 32.16 -23.53
C THR A 5 4.18 31.06 -22.62
N PHE A 6 3.30 30.46 -21.83
CA PHE A 6 3.41 29.06 -21.48
C PHE A 6 3.10 28.32 -22.77
N GLU A 7 4.13 27.97 -23.55
CA GLU A 7 3.98 26.91 -24.54
C GLU A 7 3.35 25.74 -23.78
N ARG A 8 2.09 25.42 -24.11
CA ARG A 8 1.41 24.23 -23.59
C ARG A 8 2.21 23.03 -24.09
N ILE A 9 3.13 22.54 -23.26
CA ILE A 9 3.93 21.33 -23.48
C ILE A 9 3.04 20.05 -23.54
N ASN A 10 1.71 20.19 -23.48
CA ASN A 10 0.76 19.10 -23.26
C ASN A 10 0.17 18.46 -24.53
N GLU A 11 0.67 18.75 -25.73
CA GLU A 11 0.22 18.09 -26.99
C GLU A 11 1.17 16.97 -27.44
N TYR A 12 1.53 16.05 -26.55
CA TYR A 12 2.21 14.82 -26.95
C TYR A 12 1.34 13.62 -26.58
N SER A 13 0.90 12.85 -27.58
CA SER A 13 0.08 11.64 -27.39
C SER A 13 0.90 10.45 -26.90
N SER A 14 2.19 10.40 -27.25
CA SER A 14 3.08 9.30 -26.89
C SER A 14 4.53 9.77 -26.77
N VAL A 15 5.33 9.01 -26.02
CA VAL A 15 6.77 9.24 -25.87
C VAL A 15 7.51 8.02 -26.43
N LYS A 16 8.42 8.25 -27.38
CA LYS A 16 9.29 7.22 -27.94
C LYS A 16 10.69 7.28 -27.32
N ILE A 17 11.29 6.12 -27.09
CA ILE A 17 12.70 5.98 -26.70
C ILE A 17 13.47 5.29 -27.82
N SER A 18 14.66 5.80 -28.16
CA SER A 18 15.58 5.21 -29.12
C SER A 18 17.02 5.39 -28.64
N LEU A 19 17.93 4.59 -29.20
CA LEU A 19 19.36 4.85 -29.03
C LEU A 19 19.72 6.14 -29.78
N SER A 20 20.73 6.86 -29.29
CA SER A 20 21.24 8.07 -29.96
C SER A 20 22.54 7.73 -30.65
N SER A 21 22.65 8.04 -31.94
CA SER A 21 23.91 7.94 -32.67
C SER A 21 24.89 9.03 -32.20
N ALA A 22 26.17 8.88 -32.53
CA ALA A 22 27.18 9.91 -32.23
C ALA A 22 26.86 11.24 -32.94
N GLU A 23 26.28 11.19 -34.14
CA GLU A 23 25.83 12.35 -34.91
C GLU A 23 24.65 13.03 -34.23
N ASP A 24 23.66 12.26 -33.74
CA ASP A 24 22.53 12.81 -33.00
C ASP A 24 22.97 13.54 -31.72
N ILE A 25 23.97 12.99 -31.02
CA ILE A 25 24.53 13.61 -29.82
C ILE A 25 25.18 14.95 -30.15
N ARG A 26 25.93 15.04 -31.26
CA ARG A 26 26.54 16.28 -31.74
C ARG A 26 25.48 17.30 -32.17
N ASN A 27 24.47 16.87 -32.91
CA ASN A 27 23.37 17.73 -33.39
C ASN A 27 22.53 18.31 -32.24
N LYS A 28 22.32 17.54 -31.17
CA LYS A 28 21.61 18.01 -29.96
C LYS A 28 22.46 18.89 -29.04
N SER A 29 23.78 18.91 -29.26
CA SER A 29 24.71 19.67 -28.44
C SER A 29 24.89 21.09 -28.94
N TYR A 30 25.08 22.02 -28.01
CA TYR A 30 25.39 23.42 -28.30
C TYR A 30 26.90 23.71 -28.34
N GLY A 31 27.75 22.72 -28.06
CA GLY A 31 29.20 22.86 -28.13
C GLY A 31 29.97 21.75 -27.42
N GLU A 32 31.23 21.61 -27.80
CA GLU A 32 32.17 20.64 -27.20
C GLU A 32 32.80 21.21 -25.91
N VAL A 33 32.80 20.41 -24.85
CA VAL A 33 33.51 20.71 -23.60
C VAL A 33 34.92 20.14 -23.69
N LYS A 34 35.92 21.02 -23.72
CA LYS A 34 37.34 20.64 -23.88
C LYS A 34 38.10 20.65 -22.56
N LYS A 35 37.71 21.54 -21.66
CA LYS A 35 38.44 21.86 -20.43
C LYS A 35 37.77 21.23 -19.20
N PRO A 36 38.54 20.63 -18.28
CA PRO A 36 38.02 20.03 -17.04
C PRO A 36 37.62 21.07 -15.98
N GLU A 37 38.09 22.31 -16.11
CA GLU A 37 37.84 23.38 -15.14
C GLU A 37 36.35 23.78 -15.11
N THR A 38 35.86 24.14 -13.92
CA THR A 38 34.47 24.55 -13.69
C THR A 38 34.36 26.07 -13.68
N ILE A 39 34.88 26.69 -12.62
CA ILE A 39 34.92 28.13 -12.39
C ILE A 39 36.35 28.56 -12.10
N ASN A 40 36.64 29.82 -12.38
CA ASN A 40 37.90 30.43 -12.02
C ASN A 40 37.87 30.86 -10.54
N TYR A 41 38.81 30.37 -9.74
CA TYR A 41 38.84 30.61 -8.29
C TYR A 41 39.01 32.08 -7.89
N ARG A 42 39.58 32.93 -8.76
CA ARG A 42 39.77 34.37 -8.47
C ARG A 42 38.54 35.21 -8.79
N THR A 43 37.85 34.89 -9.87
CA THR A 43 36.72 35.70 -10.38
C THR A 43 35.36 35.09 -10.07
N TYR A 44 35.33 33.84 -9.60
CA TYR A 44 34.12 33.01 -9.40
C TYR A 44 33.22 32.91 -10.63
N ARG A 45 33.77 33.20 -11.82
CA ARG A 45 33.06 33.10 -13.10
C ARG A 45 33.37 31.79 -13.79
N ALA A 46 32.42 31.31 -14.59
CA ALA A 46 32.59 30.11 -15.40
C ALA A 46 33.78 30.22 -16.37
N GLU A 47 34.56 29.13 -16.47
CA GLU A 47 35.72 29.06 -17.36
C GLU A 47 35.30 28.85 -18.83
N LYS A 48 36.05 29.44 -19.77
CA LYS A 48 35.80 29.27 -21.21
C LYS A 48 36.11 27.83 -21.63
N ASP A 49 35.19 27.21 -22.37
CA ASP A 49 35.22 25.80 -22.81
C ASP A 49 35.26 24.74 -21.69
N GLY A 50 35.04 25.19 -20.44
CA GLY A 50 34.95 24.34 -19.26
C GLY A 50 33.55 23.75 -19.02
N LEU A 51 33.40 23.03 -17.93
CA LEU A 51 32.16 22.34 -17.56
C LEU A 51 30.98 23.29 -17.28
N PHE A 52 31.21 24.57 -17.02
CA PHE A 52 30.17 25.57 -16.77
C PHE A 52 30.12 26.67 -17.84
N CYS A 53 30.77 26.46 -18.99
CA CYS A 53 30.96 27.48 -20.02
C CYS A 53 29.65 28.12 -20.48
N GLU A 54 29.56 29.46 -20.36
CA GLU A 54 28.38 30.21 -20.77
C GLU A 54 28.11 30.16 -22.28
N ARG A 55 29.16 29.99 -23.10
CA ARG A 55 29.05 29.88 -24.56
C ARG A 55 28.23 28.66 -24.96
N ILE A 56 28.46 27.53 -24.28
CA ILE A 56 27.82 26.24 -24.57
C ILE A 56 26.44 26.18 -23.91
N PHE A 57 26.37 26.42 -22.60
CA PHE A 57 25.15 26.18 -21.82
C PHE A 57 24.21 27.39 -21.78
N GLY A 58 24.70 28.60 -22.06
CA GLY A 58 23.96 29.85 -21.95
C GLY A 58 24.40 30.72 -20.76
N PRO A 59 23.90 31.96 -20.68
CA PRO A 59 24.38 32.95 -19.71
C PRO A 59 23.91 32.67 -18.28
N GLU A 60 24.73 32.99 -17.27
CA GLU A 60 24.35 32.85 -15.85
C GLU A 60 23.27 33.86 -15.44
N ARG A 61 23.37 35.08 -15.96
CA ARG A 61 22.44 36.17 -15.69
C ARG A 61 21.45 36.36 -16.82
N ASN A 62 20.23 36.78 -16.48
CA ASN A 62 19.17 36.98 -17.48
C ASN A 62 19.53 38.15 -18.42
N TRP A 63 19.51 37.88 -19.72
CA TRP A 63 19.73 38.90 -20.75
C TRP A 63 21.08 39.62 -20.65
N GLU A 64 22.11 38.96 -20.12
CA GLU A 64 23.47 39.51 -20.01
C GLU A 64 24.47 38.49 -20.57
N CYS A 65 25.45 38.96 -21.33
CA CYS A 65 26.56 38.14 -21.81
C CYS A 65 27.74 38.13 -20.82
N PHE A 66 28.60 37.11 -20.88
CA PHE A 66 29.78 36.96 -20.00
C PHE A 66 30.62 38.23 -19.81
N CYS A 67 30.93 38.95 -20.89
CA CYS A 67 31.80 40.14 -20.84
C CYS A 67 31.06 41.43 -20.42
N GLY A 68 29.72 41.39 -20.33
CA GLY A 68 28.90 42.56 -19.99
C GLY A 68 28.72 43.60 -21.10
N LYS A 69 29.21 43.37 -22.33
CA LYS A 69 29.02 44.28 -23.49
C LYS A 69 27.53 44.45 -23.82
N TYR A 70 26.81 43.34 -23.93
CA TYR A 70 25.37 43.32 -24.19
C TYR A 70 24.61 43.00 -22.90
N LYS A 71 23.74 43.92 -22.47
CA LYS A 71 22.90 43.81 -21.27
C LYS A 71 21.46 44.26 -21.53
N GLY A 72 20.51 43.53 -20.97
CA GLY A 72 19.09 43.84 -21.04
C GLY A 72 18.37 43.21 -22.23
N ILE A 73 17.04 43.27 -22.18
CA ILE A 73 16.13 42.56 -23.11
C ILE A 73 16.30 43.03 -24.56
N LYS A 74 16.77 44.27 -24.76
CA LYS A 74 16.99 44.88 -26.10
C LYS A 74 17.91 44.04 -26.99
N HIS A 75 18.86 43.31 -26.40
CA HIS A 75 19.82 42.47 -27.14
C HIS A 75 19.44 40.99 -27.20
N LYS A 76 18.15 40.67 -26.99
CA LYS A 76 17.63 39.30 -27.04
C LYS A 76 18.04 38.60 -28.35
N GLY A 77 18.67 37.43 -28.21
CA GLY A 77 19.02 36.57 -29.34
C GLY A 77 20.37 36.88 -30.00
N ILE A 78 20.99 38.03 -29.69
CA ILE A 78 22.30 38.43 -30.22
C ILE A 78 23.40 37.56 -29.60
N VAL A 79 24.32 37.07 -30.42
CA VAL A 79 25.54 36.38 -29.98
C VAL A 79 26.64 37.42 -29.83
N CYS A 80 27.26 37.49 -28.66
CA CYS A 80 28.28 38.50 -28.41
C CYS A 80 29.58 38.23 -29.17
N ASP A 81 30.06 39.18 -29.97
CA ASP A 81 31.31 39.07 -30.74
C ASP A 81 32.55 38.82 -29.85
N ARG A 82 32.59 39.43 -28.66
CA ARG A 82 33.74 39.34 -27.74
C ARG A 82 33.84 38.02 -26.98
N CYS A 83 32.72 37.45 -26.52
CA CYS A 83 32.72 36.24 -25.67
C CYS A 83 32.00 35.04 -26.29
N GLY A 84 31.31 35.20 -27.42
CA GLY A 84 30.53 34.16 -28.09
C GLY A 84 29.25 33.72 -27.36
N VAL A 85 28.88 34.39 -26.26
CA VAL A 85 27.68 34.01 -25.47
C VAL A 85 26.43 34.61 -26.10
N LYS A 86 25.42 33.76 -26.32
CA LYS A 86 24.09 34.18 -26.79
C LYS A 86 23.28 34.80 -25.66
N VAL A 87 22.82 36.03 -25.84
CA VAL A 87 22.01 36.76 -24.85
C VAL A 87 20.60 36.18 -24.82
N THR A 88 20.32 35.38 -23.80
CA THR A 88 19.04 34.69 -23.57
C THR A 88 18.71 34.63 -22.08
N HIS A 89 17.56 34.06 -21.71
CA HIS A 89 17.22 33.80 -20.30
C HIS A 89 18.17 32.73 -19.73
N SER A 90 18.60 32.88 -18.47
CA SER A 90 19.47 31.89 -17.79
C SER A 90 18.87 30.48 -17.70
N ARG A 91 17.53 30.34 -17.71
CA ARG A 91 16.80 29.05 -17.68
C ARG A 91 17.20 28.08 -18.80
N VAL A 92 17.76 28.59 -19.92
CA VAL A 92 18.28 27.72 -20.99
C VAL A 92 19.45 26.85 -20.52
N ARG A 93 20.17 27.24 -19.47
CA ARG A 93 21.24 26.45 -18.83
C ARG A 93 20.77 25.16 -18.18
N ARG A 94 19.46 24.97 -18.02
CA ARG A 94 18.83 23.71 -17.60
C ARG A 94 18.48 22.79 -18.78
N LYS A 95 18.43 23.32 -20.01
CA LYS A 95 17.99 22.60 -21.22
C LYS A 95 19.13 22.28 -22.19
N ARG A 96 20.10 23.18 -22.38
CA ARG A 96 21.17 23.02 -23.38
C ARG A 96 22.19 21.96 -22.97
N LEU A 97 22.45 21.01 -23.86
CA LEU A 97 23.44 19.94 -23.65
C LEU A 97 24.81 20.32 -24.24
N GLY A 98 25.87 19.87 -23.58
CA GLY A 98 27.23 19.83 -24.14
C GLY A 98 27.55 18.42 -24.65
N HIS A 99 28.70 18.25 -25.30
CA HIS A 99 29.24 16.92 -25.60
C HIS A 99 30.76 16.90 -25.43
N ILE A 100 31.33 15.70 -25.32
CA ILE A 100 32.77 15.44 -25.32
C ILE A 100 33.04 14.45 -26.46
N ASN A 101 33.91 14.80 -27.41
CA ASN A 101 34.38 13.84 -28.42
C ASN A 101 35.48 12.97 -27.81
N LEU A 102 35.24 11.66 -27.77
CA LEU A 102 36.18 10.69 -27.26
C LEU A 102 37.29 10.45 -28.29
N ALA A 103 38.51 10.22 -27.82
CA ALA A 103 39.66 9.91 -28.66
C ALA A 103 39.70 8.44 -29.11
N ALA A 104 38.95 7.58 -28.42
CA ALA A 104 38.75 6.18 -28.79
C ALA A 104 37.28 5.82 -28.56
N PRO A 105 36.70 4.88 -29.33
CA PRO A 105 35.34 4.41 -29.10
C PRO A 105 35.25 3.67 -27.77
N ILE A 106 34.08 3.73 -27.13
CA ILE A 106 33.85 3.17 -25.80
C ILE A 106 32.55 2.39 -25.81
N VAL A 107 32.56 1.19 -25.25
CA VAL A 107 31.33 0.38 -25.12
C VAL A 107 30.48 0.91 -23.97
N HIS A 108 29.18 1.12 -24.17
CA HIS A 108 28.32 1.59 -23.11
C HIS A 108 28.00 0.48 -22.07
N ILE A 109 28.29 0.75 -20.79
CA ILE A 109 28.18 -0.22 -19.68
C ILE A 109 26.80 -0.91 -19.55
N TRP A 110 25.70 -0.20 -19.79
CA TRP A 110 24.35 -0.80 -19.74
C TRP A 110 24.13 -1.95 -20.72
N PHE A 111 24.71 -1.93 -21.92
CA PHE A 111 24.51 -3.03 -22.89
C PHE A 111 25.48 -4.19 -22.67
N PHE A 112 26.61 -3.89 -22.03
CA PHE A 112 27.67 -4.84 -21.72
C PHE A 112 27.42 -5.61 -20.41
N LYS A 113 27.27 -4.91 -19.27
CA LYS A 113 27.18 -5.51 -17.92
C LYS A 113 25.76 -5.69 -17.37
N ALA A 114 24.71 -5.17 -18.02
CA ALA A 114 23.36 -5.51 -17.59
C ALA A 114 23.07 -6.98 -17.92
N MET A 115 22.36 -7.68 -17.02
CA MET A 115 21.94 -9.05 -17.24
C MET A 115 20.47 -9.07 -17.67
N PRO A 116 20.12 -9.72 -18.80
CA PRO A 116 21.00 -10.35 -19.78
C PRO A 116 21.78 -9.32 -20.63
N SER A 117 23.04 -9.65 -20.97
CA SER A 117 23.90 -8.78 -21.79
C SER A 117 23.40 -8.74 -23.22
N ARG A 118 23.13 -7.53 -23.74
CA ARG A 118 22.61 -7.35 -25.10
C ARG A 118 23.71 -7.57 -26.14
N ILE A 119 24.93 -7.12 -25.85
CA ILE A 119 26.11 -7.35 -26.69
C ILE A 119 26.44 -8.84 -26.73
N GLY A 120 26.44 -9.52 -25.58
CA GLY A 120 26.70 -10.96 -25.49
C GLY A 120 25.69 -11.80 -26.27
N ALA A 121 24.41 -11.44 -26.20
CA ALA A 121 23.37 -12.14 -26.95
C ALA A 121 23.52 -11.95 -28.47
N LEU A 122 23.84 -10.74 -28.94
CA LEU A 122 24.00 -10.46 -30.37
C LEU A 122 25.21 -11.18 -30.96
N LEU A 123 26.38 -11.10 -30.30
CA LEU A 123 27.63 -11.70 -30.76
C LEU A 123 27.78 -13.18 -30.40
N ALA A 124 26.82 -13.78 -29.69
CA ALA A 124 26.91 -15.14 -29.14
C ALA A 124 28.16 -15.39 -28.26
N MET A 125 28.63 -14.36 -27.56
CA MET A 125 29.79 -14.42 -26.67
C MET A 125 29.39 -14.36 -25.19
N LYS A 126 30.14 -15.04 -24.33
CA LYS A 126 29.96 -14.95 -22.86
C LYS A 126 30.36 -13.54 -22.38
N THR A 127 29.73 -13.07 -21.30
CA THR A 127 30.03 -11.75 -20.71
C THR A 127 31.49 -11.60 -20.27
N ASN A 128 32.07 -12.67 -19.70
CA ASN A 128 33.46 -12.66 -19.27
C ASN A 128 34.42 -12.54 -20.47
N ALA A 129 34.10 -13.17 -21.60
CA ALA A 129 34.87 -13.03 -22.84
C ALA A 129 34.87 -11.58 -23.33
N LEU A 130 33.69 -10.96 -23.39
CA LEU A 130 33.55 -9.55 -23.76
C LEU A 130 34.31 -8.63 -22.81
N GLU A 131 34.33 -8.93 -21.51
CA GLU A 131 35.08 -8.13 -20.52
C GLU A 131 36.58 -8.12 -20.82
N ARG A 132 37.15 -9.27 -21.20
CA ARG A 132 38.57 -9.39 -21.55
C ARG A 132 38.90 -8.61 -22.83
N VAL A 133 38.03 -8.66 -23.84
CA VAL A 133 38.23 -7.89 -25.09
C VAL A 133 38.12 -6.39 -24.83
N ILE A 134 37.05 -5.92 -24.17
CA ILE A 134 36.76 -4.49 -23.96
C ILE A 134 37.85 -3.81 -23.11
N TYR A 135 38.38 -4.49 -22.09
CA TYR A 135 39.43 -3.94 -21.23
C TYR A 135 40.86 -4.24 -21.72
N PHE A 136 41.03 -4.59 -23.01
CA PHE A 136 42.32 -4.79 -23.68
C PHE A 136 43.19 -5.89 -23.05
N GLN A 137 42.60 -7.04 -22.68
CA GLN A 137 43.32 -8.22 -22.19
C GLN A 137 43.60 -9.24 -23.30
N ASP A 138 42.55 -9.61 -24.06
CA ASP A 138 42.62 -10.61 -25.14
C ASP A 138 42.20 -9.99 -26.49
N TYR A 139 42.70 -10.54 -27.59
CA TYR A 139 42.28 -10.22 -28.96
C TYR A 139 41.04 -11.01 -29.35
N VAL A 140 40.22 -10.46 -30.25
CA VAL A 140 39.11 -11.16 -30.89
C VAL A 140 39.30 -11.16 -32.40
N VAL A 141 39.12 -12.33 -33.02
CA VAL A 141 39.16 -12.49 -34.47
C VAL A 141 37.93 -11.84 -35.09
N ILE A 142 38.14 -10.87 -35.96
CA ILE A 142 37.08 -10.17 -36.71
C ILE A 142 36.81 -10.94 -38.01
N GLU A 143 37.86 -11.24 -38.76
CA GLU A 143 37.81 -11.95 -40.04
C GLU A 143 38.86 -13.06 -40.02
N SER A 144 38.41 -14.29 -40.31
CA SER A 144 39.27 -15.48 -40.27
C SER A 144 40.17 -15.64 -41.49
N GLY A 145 39.84 -15.00 -42.63
CA GLY A 145 40.60 -15.13 -43.87
C GLY A 145 40.84 -16.60 -44.25
N ASP A 146 42.08 -16.92 -44.62
CA ASP A 146 42.52 -18.27 -45.00
C ASP A 146 42.97 -19.14 -43.80
N THR A 147 42.79 -18.65 -42.57
CA THR A 147 43.24 -19.35 -41.36
C THR A 147 42.16 -20.28 -40.78
N PRO A 148 42.52 -21.30 -39.99
CA PRO A 148 41.55 -22.20 -39.35
C PRO A 148 40.78 -21.55 -38.17
N LEU A 149 40.93 -20.25 -37.94
CA LEU A 149 40.31 -19.52 -36.85
C LEU A 149 38.82 -19.29 -37.12
N LYS A 150 38.03 -19.14 -36.05
CA LYS A 150 36.61 -18.77 -36.14
C LYS A 150 36.40 -17.31 -35.82
N GLU A 151 35.46 -16.66 -36.51
CA GLU A 151 35.01 -15.32 -36.14
C GLU A 151 34.49 -15.31 -34.69
N GLY A 152 34.90 -14.29 -33.92
CA GLY A 152 34.58 -14.19 -32.49
C GLY A 152 35.40 -15.10 -31.57
N GLN A 153 36.38 -15.84 -32.10
CA GLN A 153 37.35 -16.58 -31.27
C GLN A 153 38.28 -15.60 -30.53
N LEU A 154 38.56 -15.91 -29.26
CA LEU A 154 39.49 -15.15 -28.44
C LEU A 154 40.91 -15.70 -28.61
N LEU A 155 41.88 -14.80 -28.68
CA LEU A 155 43.30 -15.13 -28.69
C LEU A 155 43.99 -14.35 -27.56
N THR A 156 44.76 -15.05 -26.74
CA THR A 156 45.68 -14.39 -25.80
C THR A 156 46.78 -13.65 -26.55
N VAL A 157 47.51 -12.76 -25.87
CA VAL A 157 48.61 -12.00 -26.50
C VAL A 157 49.70 -12.93 -27.08
N ASP A 158 50.01 -14.02 -26.38
CA ASP A 158 51.01 -14.99 -26.81
C ASP A 158 50.50 -15.85 -27.97
N GLU A 159 49.25 -16.33 -27.89
CA GLU A 159 48.62 -17.05 -29.01
C GLU A 159 48.54 -16.19 -30.26
N TYR A 160 48.13 -14.93 -30.14
CA TYR A 160 48.09 -14.00 -31.26
C TYR A 160 49.46 -13.87 -31.94
N LYS A 161 50.55 -13.71 -31.18
CA LYS A 161 51.91 -13.69 -31.73
C LYS A 161 52.26 -14.99 -32.45
N THR A 162 52.00 -16.15 -31.84
CA THR A 162 52.31 -17.44 -32.47
C THR A 162 51.52 -17.69 -33.75
N VAL A 163 50.28 -17.22 -33.83
CA VAL A 163 49.45 -17.32 -35.04
C VAL A 163 49.96 -16.33 -36.09
N GLN A 164 50.32 -15.11 -35.69
CA GLN A 164 50.87 -14.09 -36.56
C GLN A 164 52.22 -14.52 -37.17
N GLU A 165 53.09 -15.18 -36.39
CA GLU A 165 54.34 -15.78 -36.87
C GLU A 165 54.10 -16.91 -37.87
N LYS A 166 53.04 -17.71 -37.68
CA LYS A 166 52.73 -18.87 -38.54
C LYS A 166 52.10 -18.50 -39.87
N TYR A 167 51.14 -17.57 -39.87
CA TYR A 167 50.31 -17.28 -41.04
C TYR A 167 50.60 -15.91 -41.68
N GLY A 168 51.42 -15.08 -41.04
CA GLY A 168 51.73 -13.73 -41.51
C GLY A 168 50.64 -12.70 -41.18
N GLU A 169 51.03 -11.43 -41.13
CA GLU A 169 50.21 -10.31 -40.63
C GLU A 169 48.99 -9.97 -41.51
N SER A 170 48.97 -10.38 -42.78
CA SER A 170 47.89 -10.10 -43.73
C SER A 170 46.86 -11.23 -43.89
N SER A 171 47.05 -12.37 -43.21
CA SER A 171 46.23 -13.58 -43.43
C SER A 171 44.91 -13.62 -42.65
N PHE A 172 44.83 -12.89 -41.53
CA PHE A 172 43.63 -12.78 -40.70
C PHE A 172 43.60 -11.42 -40.00
N SER A 173 42.41 -10.96 -39.57
CA SER A 173 42.27 -9.72 -38.80
C SER A 173 41.77 -10.01 -37.39
N ALA A 174 42.57 -9.63 -36.38
CA ALA A 174 42.15 -9.66 -34.99
C ALA A 174 42.51 -8.35 -34.29
N ASN A 175 41.53 -7.77 -33.57
CA ASN A 175 41.71 -6.52 -32.84
C ASN A 175 41.29 -6.67 -31.37
N MET A 176 41.59 -5.65 -30.56
CA MET A 176 41.18 -5.57 -29.15
C MET A 176 40.25 -4.38 -28.91
N GLY A 177 39.60 -4.38 -27.74
CA GLY A 177 38.88 -3.22 -27.24
C GLY A 177 37.53 -2.98 -27.92
N ALA A 178 37.01 -1.78 -27.68
CA ALA A 178 35.72 -1.34 -28.22
C ALA A 178 35.72 -1.21 -29.76
N GLU A 179 36.88 -0.98 -30.38
CA GLU A 179 37.05 -0.91 -31.83
C GLU A 179 36.70 -2.26 -32.48
N ALA A 180 37.20 -3.36 -31.91
CA ALA A 180 36.90 -4.70 -32.38
C ALA A 180 35.42 -5.07 -32.26
N ILE A 181 34.76 -4.65 -31.16
CA ILE A 181 33.32 -4.86 -30.99
C ILE A 181 32.52 -4.06 -32.02
N ARG A 182 32.96 -2.85 -32.36
CA ARG A 182 32.30 -2.02 -33.37
C ARG A 182 32.41 -2.62 -34.77
N THR A 183 33.58 -3.12 -35.15
CA THR A 183 33.76 -3.77 -36.47
C THR A 183 32.94 -5.05 -36.58
N LEU A 184 32.91 -5.88 -35.52
CA LEU A 184 32.01 -7.04 -35.45
C LEU A 184 30.54 -6.66 -35.64
N PHE A 185 30.08 -5.54 -35.07
CA PHE A 185 28.72 -5.06 -35.28
C PHE A 185 28.43 -4.53 -36.68
N LYS A 186 29.44 -3.99 -37.38
CA LYS A 186 29.27 -3.54 -38.77
C LYS A 186 29.13 -4.71 -39.75
N ASN A 187 29.83 -5.81 -39.48
CA ASN A 187 29.79 -7.01 -40.32
C ASN A 187 28.52 -7.84 -40.09
N LEU A 188 27.74 -7.55 -39.04
CA LEU A 188 26.59 -8.34 -38.62
C LEU A 188 25.30 -7.91 -39.35
N ASP A 189 24.78 -8.76 -40.24
CA ASP A 189 23.46 -8.59 -40.86
C ASP A 189 22.35 -9.21 -39.99
N LEU A 190 21.55 -8.34 -39.37
CA LEU A 190 20.44 -8.72 -38.50
C LEU A 190 19.31 -9.47 -39.24
N VAL A 191 19.07 -9.17 -40.52
CA VAL A 191 17.99 -9.78 -41.29
C VAL A 191 18.36 -11.22 -41.64
N LYS A 192 19.61 -11.44 -42.07
CA LYS A 192 20.16 -12.78 -42.32
C LYS A 192 20.17 -13.61 -41.04
N LEU A 193 20.69 -13.05 -39.95
CA LEU A 193 20.77 -13.72 -38.65
C LEU A 193 19.37 -14.11 -38.11
N SER A 194 18.35 -13.26 -38.30
CA SER A 194 16.97 -13.58 -37.90
C SER A 194 16.43 -14.81 -38.63
N LYS A 195 16.72 -14.95 -39.94
CA LYS A 195 16.30 -16.11 -40.74
C LYS A 195 17.02 -17.38 -40.27
N GLU A 196 18.34 -17.31 -40.07
CA GLU A 196 19.16 -18.43 -39.59
C GLU A 196 18.66 -18.95 -38.22
N LEU A 197 18.43 -18.04 -37.27
CA LEU A 197 17.94 -18.41 -35.93
C LEU A 197 16.55 -19.07 -35.96
N ARG A 198 15.67 -18.69 -36.91
CA ARG A 198 14.35 -19.33 -37.08
C ARG A 198 14.46 -20.75 -37.62
N VAL A 199 15.43 -21.02 -38.50
CA VAL A 199 15.73 -22.37 -38.99
C VAL A 199 16.31 -23.21 -37.86
N GLU A 200 17.32 -22.69 -37.14
CA GLU A 200 17.95 -23.39 -36.01
C GLU A 200 16.93 -23.72 -34.91
N LEU A 201 15.97 -22.81 -34.65
CA LEU A 201 14.89 -23.04 -33.68
C LEU A 201 14.00 -24.23 -34.05
N LYS A 202 13.74 -24.48 -35.34
CA LYS A 202 12.92 -25.61 -35.81
C LYS A 202 13.68 -26.94 -35.73
N GLU A 203 14.97 -26.92 -36.00
CA GLU A 203 15.81 -28.13 -36.03
C GLU A 203 16.25 -28.58 -34.63
N THR A 204 16.38 -27.65 -33.68
CA THR A 204 16.91 -27.92 -32.34
C THR A 204 15.90 -28.65 -31.45
N LYS A 205 16.24 -29.86 -31.00
CA LYS A 205 15.43 -30.63 -30.02
C LYS A 205 15.76 -30.33 -28.55
N SER A 206 16.89 -29.66 -28.27
CA SER A 206 17.34 -29.36 -26.90
C SER A 206 16.59 -28.18 -26.28
N LYS A 207 15.93 -28.40 -25.13
CA LYS A 207 15.18 -27.36 -24.39
C LYS A 207 16.05 -26.16 -23.99
N GLN A 208 17.31 -26.36 -23.61
CA GLN A 208 18.20 -25.29 -23.18
C GLN A 208 18.62 -24.40 -24.36
N ARG A 209 19.10 -25.02 -25.45
CA ARG A 209 19.50 -24.30 -26.66
C ARG A 209 18.33 -23.57 -27.31
N THR A 210 17.14 -24.17 -27.29
CA THR A 210 15.89 -23.52 -27.73
C THR A 210 15.63 -22.23 -26.96
N LYS A 211 15.77 -22.22 -25.62
CA LYS A 211 15.58 -21.01 -24.80
C LYS A 211 16.60 -19.92 -25.14
N ASP A 212 17.85 -20.29 -25.42
CA ASP A 212 18.90 -19.31 -25.76
C ASP A 212 18.69 -18.72 -27.16
N ILE A 213 18.29 -19.55 -28.14
CA ILE A 213 17.90 -19.09 -29.48
C ILE A 213 16.70 -18.15 -29.40
N ILE A 214 15.66 -18.47 -28.63
CA ILE A 214 14.48 -17.61 -28.45
C ILE A 214 14.90 -16.24 -27.92
N LYS A 215 15.69 -16.19 -26.83
CA LYS A 215 16.19 -14.93 -26.26
C LYS A 215 17.01 -14.12 -27.26
N ARG A 216 17.83 -14.78 -28.07
CA ARG A 216 18.64 -14.12 -29.11
C ARG A 216 17.76 -13.57 -30.23
N LEU A 217 16.82 -14.37 -30.72
CA LEU A 217 15.88 -14.01 -31.76
C LEU A 217 14.99 -12.83 -31.34
N GLU A 218 14.48 -12.82 -30.12
CA GLU A 218 13.71 -11.70 -29.55
C GLU A 218 14.49 -10.37 -29.61
N ILE A 219 15.78 -10.40 -29.28
CA ILE A 219 16.64 -9.21 -29.31
C ILE A 219 16.87 -8.76 -30.77
N VAL A 220 17.20 -9.69 -31.66
CA VAL A 220 17.42 -9.39 -33.08
C VAL A 220 16.16 -8.78 -33.71
N GLU A 221 14.99 -9.39 -33.48
CA GLU A 221 13.71 -8.85 -33.98
C GLU A 221 13.39 -7.48 -33.39
N ALA A 222 13.70 -7.23 -32.12
CA ALA A 222 13.53 -5.93 -31.51
C ALA A 222 14.41 -4.85 -32.16
N PHE A 223 15.65 -5.18 -32.53
CA PHE A 223 16.52 -4.26 -33.28
C PHE A 223 15.97 -3.97 -34.69
N VAL A 224 15.55 -5.01 -35.41
CA VAL A 224 14.96 -4.86 -36.76
C VAL A 224 13.70 -4.00 -36.72
N LYS A 225 12.78 -4.26 -35.78
CA LYS A 225 11.54 -3.47 -35.62
C LYS A 225 11.79 -2.03 -35.16
N SER A 226 12.80 -1.80 -34.32
CA SER A 226 13.08 -0.47 -33.77
C SER A 226 13.85 0.44 -34.72
N GLY A 227 14.50 -0.11 -35.76
CA GLY A 227 15.35 0.62 -36.70
C GLY A 227 16.67 1.10 -36.10
N ASN A 228 17.02 0.67 -34.88
CA ASN A 228 18.30 1.01 -34.26
C ASN A 228 19.42 0.16 -34.87
N LYS A 229 20.61 0.74 -35.02
CA LYS A 229 21.81 -0.01 -35.43
C LYS A 229 22.59 -0.52 -34.20
N PRO A 230 23.12 -1.76 -34.21
CA PRO A 230 23.91 -2.30 -33.10
C PRO A 230 25.16 -1.47 -32.77
N GLU A 231 25.77 -0.86 -33.78
CA GLU A 231 26.96 -0.01 -33.63
C GLU A 231 26.76 1.18 -32.67
N TRP A 232 25.52 1.65 -32.47
CA TRP A 232 25.21 2.74 -31.54
C TRP A 232 25.38 2.37 -30.06
N MET A 233 25.58 1.09 -29.73
CA MET A 233 25.97 0.67 -28.38
C MET A 233 27.44 1.01 -28.07
N VAL A 234 28.23 1.32 -29.11
CA VAL A 234 29.59 1.84 -29.00
C VAL A 234 29.56 3.34 -29.23
N MET A 235 30.02 4.11 -28.25
CA MET A 235 29.94 5.56 -28.22
C MET A 235 31.25 6.20 -28.68
N ASP A 236 31.14 7.15 -29.61
CA ASP A 236 32.25 8.04 -30.02
C ASP A 236 32.17 9.41 -29.31
N ALA A 237 31.00 9.79 -28.81
CA ALA A 237 30.77 11.06 -28.13
C ALA A 237 29.90 10.86 -26.88
N VAL A 238 30.27 11.53 -25.78
CA VAL A 238 29.52 11.48 -24.52
C VAL A 238 28.77 12.79 -24.32
N PRO A 239 27.44 12.77 -24.10
CA PRO A 239 26.69 13.97 -23.79
C PRO A 239 27.01 14.48 -22.37
N VAL A 240 27.16 15.79 -22.24
CA VAL A 240 27.36 16.49 -20.97
C VAL A 240 26.04 17.12 -20.54
N ILE A 241 25.54 16.68 -19.38
CA ILE A 241 24.30 17.19 -18.80
C ILE A 241 24.45 18.70 -18.46
N PRO A 242 23.37 19.49 -18.54
CA PRO A 242 23.43 20.93 -18.31
C PRO A 242 23.83 21.27 -16.86
N PRO A 243 24.55 22.39 -16.62
CA PRO A 243 25.14 22.72 -15.32
C PRO A 243 24.10 22.90 -14.21
N ASP A 244 22.90 23.39 -14.50
CA ASP A 244 21.84 23.57 -13.49
C ASP A 244 21.33 22.24 -12.91
N LEU A 245 21.56 21.11 -13.60
CA LEU A 245 21.26 19.77 -13.09
C LEU A 245 22.42 19.17 -12.28
N ARG A 246 23.59 19.83 -12.27
CA ARG A 246 24.80 19.45 -11.53
C ARG A 246 25.43 20.69 -10.87
N PRO A 247 24.67 21.36 -9.97
CA PRO A 247 25.04 22.68 -9.47
C PRO A 247 26.34 22.65 -8.66
N LEU A 248 26.96 23.82 -8.60
CA LEU A 248 28.09 24.14 -7.74
C LEU A 248 27.66 25.33 -6.89
N VAL A 249 27.48 25.11 -5.60
CA VAL A 249 26.88 26.09 -4.67
C VAL A 249 27.95 26.53 -3.68
N LEU A 250 28.08 27.85 -3.50
CA LEU A 250 28.92 28.44 -2.47
C LEU A 250 28.22 28.28 -1.12
N LEU A 251 28.88 27.64 -0.16
CA LEU A 251 28.43 27.56 1.22
C LEU A 251 28.80 28.83 1.98
N GLU A 252 28.16 29.07 3.12
CA GLU A 252 28.49 30.20 4.01
C GLU A 252 29.95 30.14 4.52
N SER A 253 30.58 28.96 4.54
CA SER A 253 32.00 28.78 4.89
C SER A 253 32.99 29.29 3.83
N GLY A 254 32.51 29.67 2.64
CA GLY A 254 33.36 30.00 1.49
C GLY A 254 33.77 28.79 0.64
N ASP A 255 33.44 27.57 1.07
CA ASP A 255 33.68 26.35 0.31
C ASP A 255 32.61 26.13 -0.77
N PHE A 256 32.99 25.42 -1.84
CA PHE A 256 32.05 25.03 -2.88
C PHE A 256 31.57 23.59 -2.69
N ALA A 257 30.26 23.43 -2.51
CA ALA A 257 29.59 22.15 -2.64
C ALA A 257 29.38 21.83 -4.13
N SER A 258 30.16 20.88 -4.66
CA SER A 258 30.02 20.39 -6.03
C SER A 258 29.23 19.09 -6.10
N SER A 259 28.41 18.94 -7.13
CA SER A 259 27.80 17.65 -7.49
C SER A 259 28.87 16.62 -7.88
N ASP A 260 28.70 15.37 -7.42
CA ASP A 260 29.56 14.22 -7.74
C ASP A 260 29.75 14.01 -9.26
N LEU A 261 28.75 14.36 -10.08
CA LEU A 261 28.83 14.25 -11.54
C LEU A 261 29.94 15.11 -12.13
N ASN A 262 30.20 16.29 -11.55
CA ASN A 262 31.25 17.18 -12.06
C ASN A 262 32.62 16.52 -11.95
N ASP A 263 32.88 15.78 -10.86
CA ASP A 263 34.15 15.07 -10.66
C ASP A 263 34.28 13.87 -11.62
N LEU A 264 33.18 13.16 -11.90
CA LEU A 264 33.16 12.09 -12.90
C LEU A 264 33.45 12.62 -14.31
N TYR A 265 32.80 13.73 -14.70
CA TYR A 265 33.08 14.39 -15.98
C TYR A 265 34.52 14.90 -16.06
N ARG A 266 35.04 15.50 -14.98
CA ARG A 266 36.43 16.00 -14.90
C ARG A 266 37.43 14.87 -15.19
N ARG A 267 37.22 13.70 -14.59
CA ARG A 267 38.06 12.51 -14.82
C ARG A 267 38.04 12.08 -16.28
N ILE A 268 36.87 12.04 -16.93
CA ILE A 268 36.75 11.69 -18.36
C ILE A 268 37.52 12.69 -19.23
N ILE A 269 37.31 13.99 -19.03
CA ILE A 269 37.96 15.04 -19.83
C ILE A 269 39.49 14.95 -19.68
N ASN A 270 39.99 14.79 -18.45
CA ASN A 270 41.43 14.65 -18.19
C ASN A 270 42.03 13.43 -18.89
N ARG A 271 41.37 12.27 -18.79
CA ARG A 271 41.82 11.02 -19.44
C ARG A 271 41.75 11.12 -20.97
N ASN A 272 40.69 11.71 -21.49
CA ASN A 272 40.51 11.89 -22.92
C ASN A 272 41.55 12.85 -23.52
N ASN A 273 41.81 13.98 -22.84
CA ASN A 273 42.84 14.93 -23.28
C ASN A 273 44.25 14.34 -23.17
N ARG A 274 44.52 13.52 -22.15
CA ARG A 274 45.78 12.78 -22.04
C ARG A 274 45.94 11.76 -23.17
N LEU A 275 44.88 11.01 -23.50
CA LEU A 275 44.89 10.06 -24.60
C LEU A 275 45.12 10.75 -25.96
N LYS A 276 44.45 11.88 -26.23
CA LYS A 276 44.71 12.68 -27.45
C LYS A 276 46.19 13.07 -27.57
N LYS A 277 46.76 13.66 -26.50
CA LYS A 277 48.18 14.03 -26.47
C LYS A 277 49.12 12.83 -26.69
N LEU A 278 48.79 11.66 -26.14
CA LEU A 278 49.62 10.46 -26.33
C LEU A 278 49.57 9.92 -27.76
N ILE A 279 48.40 10.02 -28.42
CA ILE A 279 48.24 9.66 -29.83
C ILE A 279 49.00 10.66 -30.71
N ASP A 280 48.87 11.97 -30.45
CA ASP A 280 49.57 13.02 -31.19
C ASP A 280 51.10 12.90 -31.09
N LEU A 281 51.61 12.39 -29.96
CA LEU A 281 53.02 12.14 -29.71
C LEU A 281 53.50 10.76 -30.19
N ASN A 282 52.65 9.96 -30.83
CA ASN A 282 52.95 8.58 -31.25
C ASN A 282 53.57 7.72 -30.13
N ALA A 283 52.99 7.79 -28.92
CA ALA A 283 53.47 7.01 -27.78
C ALA A 283 53.34 5.49 -28.02
N PRO A 284 54.16 4.65 -27.35
CA PRO A 284 54.07 3.19 -27.48
C PRO A 284 52.67 2.63 -27.21
N GLU A 285 52.29 1.60 -27.97
CA GLU A 285 50.94 1.04 -27.92
C GLU A 285 50.50 0.56 -26.53
N VAL A 286 51.42 0.05 -25.72
CA VAL A 286 51.12 -0.41 -24.35
C VAL A 286 50.55 0.74 -23.49
N ILE A 287 51.10 1.94 -23.65
CA ILE A 287 50.65 3.14 -22.93
C ILE A 287 49.29 3.59 -23.47
N ILE A 288 49.12 3.59 -24.79
CA ILE A 288 47.84 3.94 -25.44
C ILE A 288 46.74 2.98 -25.00
N ARG A 289 46.99 1.66 -25.00
CA ARG A 289 46.04 0.62 -24.55
C ARG A 289 45.65 0.82 -23.09
N ASN A 290 46.62 1.11 -22.22
CA ASN A 290 46.32 1.39 -20.81
C ASN A 290 45.44 2.65 -20.67
N GLU A 291 45.73 3.73 -21.39
CA GLU A 291 44.93 4.95 -21.30
C GLU A 291 43.53 4.78 -21.94
N LYS A 292 43.39 4.02 -23.05
CA LYS A 292 42.09 3.60 -23.60
C LYS A 292 41.27 2.81 -22.56
N ARG A 293 41.90 1.87 -21.84
CA ARG A 293 41.28 1.11 -20.75
C ARG A 293 40.84 2.02 -19.59
N MET A 294 41.68 2.97 -19.18
CA MET A 294 41.34 3.93 -18.12
C MET A 294 40.19 4.85 -18.53
N LEU A 295 40.14 5.26 -19.80
CA LEU A 295 39.06 6.06 -20.34
C LEU A 295 37.73 5.27 -20.36
N GLN A 296 37.74 4.00 -20.79
CA GLN A 296 36.58 3.11 -20.71
C GLN A 296 36.06 3.01 -19.27
N GLN A 297 36.94 2.79 -18.28
CA GLN A 297 36.55 2.74 -16.86
C GLN A 297 35.98 4.06 -16.34
N ALA A 298 36.50 5.20 -16.80
CA ALA A 298 35.99 6.52 -16.41
C ALA A 298 34.58 6.78 -16.95
N VAL A 299 34.31 6.37 -18.19
CA VAL A 299 32.97 6.48 -18.80
C VAL A 299 31.99 5.48 -18.18
N ASP A 300 32.44 4.25 -17.91
CA ASP A 300 31.67 3.25 -17.16
C ASP A 300 31.18 3.81 -15.82
N ALA A 301 32.08 4.48 -15.07
CA ALA A 301 31.76 5.06 -13.77
C ALA A 301 30.80 6.25 -13.84
N LEU A 302 30.83 7.05 -14.92
CA LEU A 302 29.85 8.14 -15.13
C LEU A 302 28.44 7.58 -15.29
N PHE A 303 28.28 6.55 -16.12
CA PHE A 303 26.98 5.96 -16.38
C PHE A 303 26.49 5.10 -15.21
N ASP A 304 27.29 4.14 -14.73
CA ASP A 304 26.93 3.28 -13.60
C ASP A 304 28.16 2.88 -12.75
N ASN A 305 28.50 3.70 -11.77
CA ASN A 305 29.61 3.47 -10.84
C ASN A 305 29.44 2.20 -9.99
N SER A 306 28.19 1.79 -9.72
CA SER A 306 27.90 0.63 -8.87
C SER A 306 28.16 -0.72 -9.56
N ARG A 307 28.15 -0.76 -10.89
CA ARG A 307 28.44 -1.97 -11.69
C ARG A 307 29.91 -2.11 -12.06
N SER A 308 30.70 -1.07 -11.83
CA SER A 308 32.15 -1.12 -12.00
C SER A 308 32.78 -2.03 -10.93
N LYS A 309 33.79 -2.82 -11.31
CA LYS A 309 34.44 -3.79 -10.41
C LYS A 309 35.01 -3.14 -9.15
N ARG A 310 35.48 -1.90 -9.27
CA ARG A 310 35.87 -1.03 -8.16
C ARG A 310 35.15 0.30 -8.34
N PRO A 311 34.26 0.70 -7.41
CA PRO A 311 33.59 1.98 -7.51
C PRO A 311 34.60 3.11 -7.28
N ILE A 312 34.44 4.18 -8.05
CA ILE A 312 35.22 5.40 -7.85
C ILE A 312 34.75 6.09 -6.58
N LEU A 313 35.67 6.29 -5.65
CA LEU A 313 35.45 7.01 -4.40
C LEU A 313 35.80 8.50 -4.55
N GLY A 314 35.06 9.34 -3.82
CA GLY A 314 35.36 10.76 -3.63
C GLY A 314 36.25 11.00 -2.40
N SER A 315 36.48 12.27 -2.05
CA SER A 315 37.37 12.66 -0.94
C SER A 315 36.95 12.09 0.43
N ASN A 316 35.66 11.83 0.64
CA ASN A 316 35.12 11.29 1.90
C ASN A 316 35.07 9.76 1.91
N ASN A 317 35.83 9.07 1.05
CA ASN A 317 35.76 7.61 0.84
C ASN A 317 34.37 7.04 0.49
N ARG A 318 33.39 7.91 0.18
CA ARG A 318 32.08 7.50 -0.33
C ARG A 318 32.13 7.30 -1.84
N PRO A 319 31.40 6.32 -2.40
CA PRO A 319 31.29 6.18 -3.84
C PRO A 319 30.57 7.40 -4.44
N LEU A 320 31.09 7.91 -5.55
CA LEU A 320 30.47 9.02 -6.28
C LEU A 320 29.15 8.56 -6.92
N LYS A 321 28.10 9.39 -6.82
CA LYS A 321 26.81 9.11 -7.46
C LYS A 321 26.91 9.24 -8.98
N SER A 322 26.50 8.19 -9.69
CA SER A 322 26.47 8.14 -11.16
C SER A 322 25.14 8.62 -11.74
N LEU A 323 25.07 8.73 -13.07
CA LEU A 323 23.82 9.06 -13.78
C LEU A 323 22.71 8.05 -13.50
N THR A 324 23.05 6.75 -13.44
CA THR A 324 22.07 5.72 -13.10
C THR A 324 21.54 5.91 -11.69
N ASP A 325 22.39 6.25 -10.71
CA ASP A 325 21.98 6.44 -9.30
C ASP A 325 21.04 7.64 -9.11
N MET A 326 21.09 8.63 -9.99
CA MET A 326 20.11 9.72 -10.01
C MET A 326 18.72 9.27 -10.48
N ILE A 327 18.65 8.16 -11.21
CA ILE A 327 17.40 7.65 -11.80
C ILE A 327 16.84 6.51 -10.93
N LYS A 328 17.69 5.56 -10.52
CA LYS A 328 17.31 4.37 -9.75
C LYS A 328 17.29 4.61 -8.25
N GLY A 329 16.65 3.68 -7.52
CA GLY A 329 16.64 3.69 -6.06
C GLY A 329 15.54 4.55 -5.44
N LYS A 330 15.53 4.63 -4.10
CA LYS A 330 14.54 5.41 -3.34
C LYS A 330 14.73 6.91 -3.50
N GLN A 331 16.00 7.36 -3.53
CA GLN A 331 16.40 8.74 -3.81
C GLN A 331 16.47 9.06 -5.31
N GLY A 332 16.08 8.11 -6.17
CA GLY A 332 16.06 8.29 -7.61
C GLY A 332 14.90 9.18 -8.03
N ARG A 333 15.06 9.89 -9.14
CA ARG A 333 14.08 10.85 -9.65
C ARG A 333 12.67 10.28 -9.82
N PHE A 334 12.54 9.02 -10.27
CA PHE A 334 11.23 8.40 -10.45
C PHE A 334 10.43 8.30 -9.14
N ARG A 335 11.08 7.98 -8.02
CA ARG A 335 10.38 7.77 -6.75
C ARG A 335 10.29 9.05 -5.92
N GLU A 336 11.38 9.79 -5.78
CA GLU A 336 11.44 10.93 -4.87
C GLU A 336 10.92 12.24 -5.46
N ASN A 337 11.00 12.41 -6.79
CA ASN A 337 10.71 13.70 -7.44
C ASN A 337 9.55 13.64 -8.44
N LEU A 338 9.24 12.48 -9.02
CA LEU A 338 8.14 12.33 -9.98
C LEU A 338 6.87 11.84 -9.29
N LEU A 339 6.97 10.72 -8.56
CA LEU A 339 5.85 10.16 -7.80
C LEU A 339 5.66 10.86 -6.46
N GLY A 340 6.73 10.96 -5.65
CA GLY A 340 6.77 11.85 -4.51
C GLY A 340 7.11 13.27 -4.96
N LYS A 341 6.38 14.27 -4.47
CA LYS A 341 6.71 15.68 -4.68
C LYS A 341 6.41 16.46 -3.41
N ARG A 342 7.22 17.47 -3.14
CA ARG A 342 6.83 18.52 -2.20
C ARG A 342 5.83 19.42 -2.89
N VAL A 343 4.76 19.76 -2.18
CA VAL A 343 3.62 20.51 -2.70
C VAL A 343 3.45 21.77 -1.87
N ASP A 344 3.36 22.91 -2.54
CA ASP A 344 3.03 24.19 -1.91
C ASP A 344 1.55 24.20 -1.47
N TYR A 345 1.10 25.20 -0.70
CA TYR A 345 -0.27 25.25 -0.15
C TYR A 345 -0.63 24.00 0.65
N SER A 346 0.33 23.55 1.46
CA SER A 346 0.14 22.45 2.40
C SER A 346 0.65 22.81 3.79
N ALA A 347 0.02 22.23 4.81
CA ALA A 347 0.39 22.39 6.20
C ALA A 347 0.33 21.05 6.91
N ARG A 348 0.96 20.93 8.08
CA ARG A 348 0.84 19.76 8.95
C ARG A 348 0.72 20.22 10.39
N SER A 349 -0.19 19.59 11.13
CA SER A 349 -0.28 19.79 12.57
C SER A 349 -0.79 18.53 13.29
N VAL A 350 -0.68 18.53 14.62
CA VAL A 350 -1.22 17.50 15.50
C VAL A 350 -2.74 17.55 15.44
N ILE A 351 -3.37 16.37 15.50
CA ILE A 351 -4.82 16.25 15.54
C ILE A 351 -5.36 16.16 16.97
N VAL A 352 -6.53 16.76 17.18
CA VAL A 352 -7.31 16.68 18.41
C VAL A 352 -8.76 16.35 18.05
N VAL A 353 -9.51 15.80 19.01
CA VAL A 353 -10.91 15.46 18.79
C VAL A 353 -11.77 16.72 18.71
N GLY A 354 -12.68 16.77 17.73
CA GLY A 354 -13.72 17.80 17.60
C GLY A 354 -15.11 17.16 17.62
N PRO A 355 -15.67 16.80 18.78
CA PRO A 355 -16.97 16.14 18.88
C PRO A 355 -18.13 16.99 18.37
N GLU A 356 -18.02 18.32 18.48
CA GLU A 356 -19.01 19.32 18.03
C GLU A 356 -19.10 19.49 16.50
N LEU A 357 -18.11 19.00 15.76
CA LEU A 357 -18.07 19.13 14.31
C LEU A 357 -19.10 18.20 13.67
N LYS A 358 -19.64 18.60 12.51
CA LYS A 358 -20.41 17.69 11.65
C LYS A 358 -19.48 16.79 10.85
N LEU A 359 -20.00 15.68 10.30
CA LEU A 359 -19.19 14.73 9.53
C LEU A 359 -18.44 15.36 8.33
N SER A 360 -19.02 16.37 7.68
CA SER A 360 -18.40 17.09 6.55
C SER A 360 -17.32 18.08 6.95
N GLN A 361 -17.17 18.39 8.23
CA GLN A 361 -16.40 19.53 8.72
C GLN A 361 -15.08 19.12 9.37
N CYS A 362 -14.09 20.01 9.31
CA CYS A 362 -12.86 19.90 10.08
C CYS A 362 -12.47 21.25 10.69
N GLY A 363 -11.80 21.24 11.84
CA GLY A 363 -11.29 22.47 12.45
C GLY A 363 -9.87 22.78 11.99
N ILE A 364 -9.67 23.93 11.36
CA ILE A 364 -8.35 24.43 10.98
C ILE A 364 -7.94 25.62 11.87
N PRO A 365 -6.75 25.58 12.48
CA PRO A 365 -6.15 26.72 13.17
C PRO A 365 -6.12 27.99 12.34
N LYS A 366 -6.56 29.11 12.93
CA LYS A 366 -6.52 30.45 12.31
C LYS A 366 -5.16 30.80 11.69
N LYS A 367 -4.05 30.51 12.38
CA LYS A 367 -2.68 30.75 11.87
C LYS A 367 -2.36 29.94 10.61
N ILE A 368 -2.79 28.68 10.56
CA ILE A 368 -2.57 27.79 9.41
C ILE A 368 -3.43 28.26 8.23
N ALA A 369 -4.70 28.61 8.50
CA ALA A 369 -5.60 29.13 7.48
C ALA A 369 -5.07 30.44 6.86
N LEU A 370 -4.55 31.36 7.69
CA LEU A 370 -3.98 32.63 7.20
C LEU A 370 -2.85 32.41 6.17
N GLU A 371 -1.96 31.45 6.43
CA GLU A 371 -0.83 31.15 5.54
C GLU A 371 -1.30 30.40 4.27
N LEU A 372 -2.17 29.40 4.41
CA LEU A 372 -2.69 28.62 3.28
C LEU A 372 -3.50 29.48 2.30
N PHE A 373 -4.33 30.38 2.82
CA PHE A 373 -5.24 31.20 2.02
C PHE A 373 -4.68 32.57 1.64
N GLN A 374 -3.39 32.85 1.94
CA GLN A 374 -2.75 34.14 1.74
C GLN A 374 -3.04 34.81 0.37
N PRO A 375 -2.94 34.13 -0.79
CA PRO A 375 -3.23 34.76 -2.08
C PRO A 375 -4.69 35.16 -2.25
N PHE A 376 -5.62 34.37 -1.71
CA PHE A 376 -7.07 34.61 -1.78
C PHE A 376 -7.45 35.82 -0.92
N ILE A 377 -6.86 35.93 0.27
CA ILE A 377 -7.05 37.07 1.17
C ILE A 377 -6.54 38.35 0.51
N ILE A 378 -5.32 38.34 -0.06
CA ILE A 378 -4.74 39.49 -0.76
C ILE A 378 -5.61 39.94 -1.92
N ARG A 379 -6.16 38.99 -2.69
CA ARG A 379 -7.10 39.29 -3.78
C ARG A 379 -8.37 39.93 -3.24
N ARG A 380 -8.96 39.37 -2.18
CA ARG A 380 -10.22 39.83 -1.61
C ARG A 380 -10.11 41.22 -0.97
N LEU A 381 -9.00 41.51 -0.27
CA LEU A 381 -8.68 42.83 0.27
C LEU A 381 -8.65 43.92 -0.81
N ARG A 382 -8.15 43.58 -2.01
CA ARG A 382 -8.14 44.49 -3.16
C ARG A 382 -9.53 44.66 -3.79
N GLU A 383 -10.32 43.59 -3.87
CA GLU A 383 -11.69 43.64 -4.41
C GLU A 383 -12.60 44.55 -3.56
N ILE A 384 -12.46 44.48 -2.22
CA ILE A 384 -13.22 45.31 -1.28
C ILE A 384 -12.64 46.73 -1.13
N ARG A 385 -11.48 47.00 -1.76
CA ARG A 385 -10.73 48.28 -1.67
C ARG A 385 -10.26 48.66 -0.26
N LEU A 386 -10.02 47.68 0.60
CA LEU A 386 -9.33 47.88 1.89
C LEU A 386 -7.83 48.07 1.70
N ALA A 387 -7.28 47.56 0.60
CA ALA A 387 -5.88 47.75 0.21
C ALA A 387 -5.73 48.04 -1.28
N ASP A 388 -5.04 49.13 -1.63
CA ASP A 388 -4.83 49.52 -3.02
C ASP A 388 -3.77 48.65 -3.73
N THR A 389 -2.70 48.29 -3.00
CA THR A 389 -1.55 47.56 -3.55
C THR A 389 -1.33 46.21 -2.86
N ILE A 390 -0.74 45.26 -3.60
CA ILE A 390 -0.36 43.93 -3.06
C ILE A 390 0.59 44.06 -1.86
N LYS A 391 1.50 45.05 -1.89
CA LYS A 391 2.41 45.30 -0.76
C LYS A 391 1.66 45.78 0.48
N SER A 392 0.68 46.68 0.32
CA SER A 392 -0.16 47.13 1.43
C SER A 392 -0.95 45.96 2.02
N ALA A 393 -1.64 45.18 1.16
CA ALA A 393 -2.40 44.01 1.58
C ALA A 393 -1.52 42.98 2.31
N LYS A 394 -0.29 42.74 1.83
CA LYS A 394 0.66 41.85 2.50
C LYS A 394 1.10 42.41 3.87
N LYS A 395 1.25 43.74 3.99
CA LYS A 395 1.58 44.39 5.26
C LYS A 395 0.43 44.26 6.28
N MET A 396 -0.82 44.44 5.85
CA MET A 396 -2.01 44.24 6.69
C MET A 396 -2.11 42.79 7.17
N LEU A 397 -1.85 41.82 6.28
CA LEU A 397 -1.84 40.40 6.62
C LEU A 397 -0.75 40.05 7.65
N VAL A 398 0.47 40.56 7.47
CA VAL A 398 1.57 40.35 8.42
C VAL A 398 1.27 40.99 9.79
N ARG A 399 0.55 42.12 9.81
CA ARG A 399 0.09 42.79 11.03
C ARG A 399 -1.14 42.13 11.68
N GLN A 400 -1.79 41.19 10.99
CA GLN A 400 -2.99 40.48 11.46
C GLN A 400 -4.12 41.43 11.89
N GLU A 401 -4.37 42.46 11.08
CA GLU A 401 -5.45 43.43 11.32
C GLU A 401 -6.84 42.75 11.36
N GLU A 402 -7.78 43.31 12.12
CA GLU A 402 -9.10 42.69 12.37
C GLU A 402 -9.88 42.37 11.08
N ALA A 403 -9.87 43.29 10.12
CA ALA A 403 -10.53 43.11 8.82
C ALA A 403 -10.04 41.89 8.03
N VAL A 404 -8.83 41.38 8.32
CA VAL A 404 -8.29 40.17 7.68
C VAL A 404 -9.01 38.92 8.17
N TRP A 405 -9.45 38.89 9.43
CA TRP A 405 -10.14 37.73 10.01
C TRP A 405 -11.54 37.54 9.43
N ASP A 406 -12.28 38.62 9.22
CA ASP A 406 -13.61 38.57 8.60
C ASP A 406 -13.51 38.06 7.14
N ILE A 407 -12.53 38.58 6.40
CA ILE A 407 -12.25 38.13 5.03
C ILE A 407 -11.80 36.67 5.00
N LEU A 408 -11.02 36.25 5.99
CA LEU A 408 -10.57 34.87 6.09
C LEU A 408 -11.75 33.93 6.26
N ASP A 409 -12.69 34.22 7.16
CA ASP A 409 -13.89 33.39 7.37
C ASP A 409 -14.73 33.27 6.08
N ASP A 410 -14.93 34.39 5.38
CA ASP A 410 -15.64 34.45 4.09
C ASP A 410 -14.98 33.61 2.99
N VAL A 411 -13.64 33.64 2.92
CA VAL A 411 -12.86 32.88 1.93
C VAL A 411 -12.88 31.40 2.27
N VAL A 412 -12.72 31.04 3.54
CA VAL A 412 -12.60 29.67 4.03
C VAL A 412 -13.90 28.91 3.82
N ARG A 413 -15.07 29.50 4.10
CA ARG A 413 -16.39 28.87 3.89
C ARG A 413 -16.67 28.43 2.45
N LYS A 414 -16.01 29.05 1.46
CA LYS A 414 -16.22 28.73 0.03
C LYS A 414 -15.34 27.59 -0.47
N HIS A 415 -14.31 27.22 0.27
CA HIS A 415 -13.30 26.27 -0.19
C HIS A 415 -13.30 24.99 0.65
N LEU A 416 -13.05 23.86 0.00
CA LEU A 416 -12.77 22.59 0.67
C LEU A 416 -11.28 22.43 0.93
N VAL A 417 -10.95 21.63 1.93
CA VAL A 417 -9.57 21.24 2.25
C VAL A 417 -9.44 19.73 2.23
N LEU A 418 -8.29 19.22 1.79
CA LEU A 418 -7.99 17.79 1.82
C LEU A 418 -7.16 17.48 3.06
N LEU A 419 -7.64 16.57 3.90
CA LEU A 419 -6.88 16.03 5.02
C LEU A 419 -6.27 14.68 4.63
N ASN A 420 -4.99 14.49 4.98
CA ASN A 420 -4.23 13.29 4.68
C ASN A 420 -3.48 12.80 5.93
N ARG A 421 -3.60 11.51 6.25
CA ARG A 421 -2.74 10.84 7.24
C ARG A 421 -1.72 9.94 6.55
N ALA A 422 -0.45 10.16 6.84
CA ALA A 422 0.64 9.34 6.33
C ALA A 422 0.98 8.22 7.33
N PRO A 423 1.23 6.98 6.88
CA PRO A 423 1.19 6.49 5.49
C PRO A 423 -0.23 6.20 4.99
N THR A 424 -0.52 6.61 3.74
CA THR A 424 -1.83 6.37 3.10
C THR A 424 -1.91 4.96 2.52
N LEU A 425 -2.51 4.02 3.25
CA LEU A 425 -2.62 2.60 2.81
C LEU A 425 -3.81 2.34 1.87
N HIS A 426 -4.88 3.10 2.03
CA HIS A 426 -6.12 3.01 1.24
C HIS A 426 -6.65 4.40 0.89
N ARG A 427 -7.60 4.47 -0.04
CA ARG A 427 -8.23 5.74 -0.46
C ARG A 427 -8.84 6.57 0.68
N MET A 428 -9.36 5.96 1.75
CA MET A 428 -9.95 6.69 2.90
C MET A 428 -8.94 7.49 3.72
N GLY A 429 -7.63 7.30 3.48
CA GLY A 429 -6.58 8.06 4.16
C GLY A 429 -6.43 9.49 3.63
N ILE A 430 -7.18 9.86 2.58
CA ILE A 430 -7.31 11.22 2.07
C ILE A 430 -8.80 11.52 1.87
N GLN A 431 -9.32 12.54 2.53
CA GLN A 431 -10.71 12.97 2.38
C GLN A 431 -10.80 14.50 2.36
N ALA A 432 -11.85 15.01 1.72
CA ALA A 432 -12.17 16.42 1.69
C ALA A 432 -13.11 16.80 2.84
N PHE A 433 -12.90 17.98 3.40
CA PHE A 433 -13.70 18.56 4.48
C PHE A 433 -13.94 20.04 4.25
N GLU A 434 -15.01 20.54 4.88
CA GLU A 434 -15.31 21.96 5.01
C GLU A 434 -14.55 22.51 6.24
N PRO A 435 -13.63 23.47 6.03
CA PRO A 435 -12.83 24.02 7.12
C PRO A 435 -13.66 24.99 7.99
N ILE A 436 -13.57 24.80 9.31
CA ILE A 436 -14.04 25.74 10.34
C ILE A 436 -12.82 26.33 11.03
N LEU A 437 -12.80 27.65 11.17
CA LEU A 437 -11.72 28.32 11.89
C LEU A 437 -11.80 28.01 13.39
N VAL A 438 -10.72 27.48 13.94
CA VAL A 438 -10.58 27.20 15.38
C VAL A 438 -9.39 27.93 15.97
N GLU A 439 -9.49 28.24 17.26
CA GLU A 439 -8.37 28.77 18.04
C GLU A 439 -7.33 27.69 18.37
N GLY A 440 -6.09 28.11 18.55
CA GLY A 440 -4.95 27.22 18.84
C GLY A 440 -4.15 26.82 17.60
N ASN A 441 -3.37 25.75 17.71
CA ASN A 441 -2.46 25.28 16.66
C ASN A 441 -2.78 23.85 16.16
N ALA A 442 -3.75 23.15 16.76
CA ALA A 442 -4.08 21.76 16.45
C ALA A 442 -5.29 21.66 15.51
N ILE A 443 -5.29 20.66 14.64
CA ILE A 443 -6.41 20.39 13.72
C ILE A 443 -7.48 19.60 14.49
N LYS A 444 -8.72 20.09 14.51
CA LYS A 444 -9.84 19.32 15.08
C LYS A 444 -10.40 18.35 14.04
N LEU A 445 -10.44 17.06 14.37
CA LEU A 445 -10.96 16.01 13.51
C LEU A 445 -12.25 15.41 14.07
N HIS A 446 -13.17 15.09 13.18
CA HIS A 446 -14.42 14.41 13.54
C HIS A 446 -14.15 12.97 14.04
N PRO A 447 -14.72 12.51 15.17
CA PRO A 447 -14.39 11.21 15.75
C PRO A 447 -14.75 10.00 14.85
N LEU A 448 -15.85 10.08 14.09
CA LEU A 448 -16.27 8.95 13.22
C LEU A 448 -15.32 8.70 12.04
N VAL A 449 -14.52 9.68 11.62
CA VAL A 449 -13.57 9.48 10.50
C VAL A 449 -12.23 8.91 10.98
N CYS A 450 -11.97 8.86 12.29
CA CYS A 450 -10.71 8.35 12.84
C CYS A 450 -10.42 6.91 12.41
N ARG A 451 -11.44 6.04 12.37
CA ARG A 451 -11.31 4.68 11.86
C ARG A 451 -10.91 4.65 10.38
N GLY A 452 -11.46 5.54 9.57
CA GLY A 452 -11.14 5.69 8.16
C GLY A 452 -9.72 6.22 7.92
N PHE A 453 -9.18 7.07 8.80
CA PHE A 453 -7.77 7.48 8.75
C PHE A 453 -6.83 6.52 9.49
N ASN A 454 -7.39 5.56 10.23
CA ASN A 454 -6.72 4.75 11.24
C ASN A 454 -5.94 5.62 12.26
N ALA A 455 -6.48 6.79 12.60
CA ALA A 455 -5.85 7.84 13.39
C ALA A 455 -6.24 7.78 14.86
N ASP A 456 -5.27 8.04 15.73
CA ASP A 456 -5.46 8.13 17.18
C ASP A 456 -5.07 9.53 17.69
N PHE A 457 -5.46 9.89 18.92
CA PHE A 457 -5.22 11.23 19.49
C PHE A 457 -4.06 11.24 20.50
N ASP A 458 -2.95 10.57 20.18
CA ASP A 458 -1.76 10.42 21.03
C ASP A 458 -0.55 11.26 20.58
N GLY A 459 -0.76 12.15 19.61
CA GLY A 459 0.30 12.97 18.99
C GLY A 459 0.43 12.80 17.49
N ASP A 460 -0.45 11.97 16.89
CA ASP A 460 -0.58 11.85 15.44
C ASP A 460 -0.74 13.21 14.74
N GLN A 461 -0.20 13.27 13.52
CA GLN A 461 -0.21 14.47 12.70
C GLN A 461 -0.92 14.20 11.38
N MET A 462 -1.69 15.18 10.92
CA MET A 462 -2.31 15.16 9.60
C MET A 462 -1.82 16.33 8.75
N ALA A 463 -1.69 16.06 7.45
CA ALA A 463 -1.39 17.08 6.46
C ALA A 463 -2.69 17.65 5.88
N VAL A 464 -2.70 18.96 5.64
CA VAL A 464 -3.77 19.70 4.98
C VAL A 464 -3.26 20.12 3.61
N HIS A 465 -4.08 19.96 2.57
CA HIS A 465 -3.80 20.45 1.22
C HIS A 465 -4.99 21.27 0.70
N LEU A 466 -4.71 22.39 0.04
CA LEU A 466 -5.73 23.27 -0.52
C LEU A 466 -5.91 23.04 -2.04
N PRO A 467 -7.06 22.54 -2.53
CA PRO A 467 -7.37 22.47 -3.95
C PRO A 467 -7.58 23.86 -4.54
N LEU A 468 -6.74 24.25 -5.52
CA LEU A 468 -6.75 25.60 -6.10
C LEU A 468 -7.60 25.73 -7.36
N SER A 469 -7.56 24.75 -8.28
CA SER A 469 -8.32 24.84 -9.53
C SER A 469 -9.79 24.53 -9.30
N ILE A 470 -10.65 25.07 -10.15
CA ILE A 470 -12.11 24.88 -10.05
C ILE A 470 -12.44 23.40 -10.25
N GLU A 471 -11.77 22.73 -11.18
CA GLU A 471 -11.94 21.31 -11.45
C GLU A 471 -11.58 20.47 -10.21
N ALA A 472 -10.47 20.79 -9.52
CA ALA A 472 -10.05 20.09 -8.32
C ALA A 472 -11.02 20.33 -7.15
N GLN A 473 -11.61 21.52 -7.04
CA GLN A 473 -12.61 21.81 -6.01
C GLN A 473 -13.92 21.05 -6.27
N ILE A 474 -14.37 20.99 -7.53
CA ILE A 474 -15.56 20.23 -7.93
C ILE A 474 -15.34 18.72 -7.73
N GLU A 475 -14.16 18.22 -8.09
CA GLU A 475 -13.75 16.83 -7.86
C GLU A 475 -13.72 16.51 -6.37
N ALA A 476 -13.11 17.37 -5.55
CA ALA A 476 -13.05 17.19 -4.11
C ALA A 476 -14.46 17.15 -3.48
N ARG A 477 -15.37 18.03 -3.92
CA ARG A 477 -16.75 18.09 -3.43
C ARG A 477 -17.57 16.87 -3.83
N THR A 478 -17.43 16.43 -5.09
CA THR A 478 -18.24 15.33 -5.65
C THR A 478 -17.74 13.95 -5.23
N LEU A 479 -16.42 13.75 -5.20
CA LEU A 479 -15.82 12.41 -4.99
C LEU A 479 -15.18 12.24 -3.62
N MET A 480 -14.50 13.26 -3.09
CA MET A 480 -13.62 13.11 -1.92
C MET A 480 -14.24 13.54 -0.59
N LEU A 481 -15.36 14.24 -0.60
CA LEU A 481 -16.04 14.71 0.62
C LEU A 481 -16.34 13.51 1.54
N SER A 482 -16.08 13.67 2.83
CA SER A 482 -16.23 12.59 3.83
C SER A 482 -17.61 11.93 3.81
N VAL A 483 -18.67 12.73 3.59
CA VAL A 483 -20.06 12.28 3.52
C VAL A 483 -20.35 11.33 2.35
N ASN A 484 -19.55 11.38 1.28
CA ASN A 484 -19.69 10.48 0.13
C ASN A 484 -18.95 9.15 0.34
N ASN A 485 -18.12 9.07 1.37
CA ASN A 485 -17.13 8.01 1.57
C ASN A 485 -17.37 7.25 2.89
N ILE A 486 -18.61 6.78 3.09
CA ILE A 486 -19.04 6.07 4.31
C ILE A 486 -18.61 4.59 4.30
N PHE A 487 -18.67 3.95 3.13
CA PHE A 487 -18.49 2.49 2.98
C PHE A 487 -17.07 2.11 2.56
N SER A 488 -16.67 0.91 2.98
CA SER A 488 -15.41 0.30 2.57
C SER A 488 -15.44 -0.11 1.11
N PRO A 489 -14.43 0.25 0.30
CA PRO A 489 -14.32 -0.25 -1.06
C PRO A 489 -14.04 -1.76 -1.12
N ALA A 490 -13.56 -2.38 -0.03
CA ALA A 490 -13.23 -3.80 0.01
C ALA A 490 -14.46 -4.69 0.29
N SER A 491 -15.22 -4.35 1.34
CA SER A 491 -16.33 -5.18 1.84
C SER A 491 -17.72 -4.60 1.57
N GLY A 492 -17.83 -3.28 1.38
CA GLY A 492 -19.12 -2.57 1.35
C GLY A 492 -19.75 -2.38 2.73
N GLU A 493 -19.02 -2.70 3.81
CA GLU A 493 -19.45 -2.39 5.17
C GLU A 493 -19.16 -0.91 5.49
N PRO A 494 -19.96 -0.26 6.36
CA PRO A 494 -19.68 1.11 6.77
C PRO A 494 -18.35 1.16 7.54
N ILE A 495 -17.42 2.00 7.10
CA ILE A 495 -16.17 2.29 7.82
C ILE A 495 -16.41 3.39 8.84
N ILE A 496 -17.13 4.44 8.44
CA ILE A 496 -17.52 5.56 9.30
C ILE A 496 -18.61 5.06 10.24
N THR A 497 -18.18 4.47 11.35
CA THR A 497 -19.03 3.78 12.32
C THR A 497 -18.70 4.27 13.72
N PRO A 498 -19.71 4.41 14.59
CA PRO A 498 -19.47 4.67 16.00
C PRO A 498 -18.48 3.67 16.59
N SER A 499 -17.51 4.18 17.35
CA SER A 499 -16.48 3.39 18.00
C SER A 499 -16.30 3.80 19.46
N GLN A 500 -15.75 2.90 20.27
CA GLN A 500 -15.37 3.16 21.66
C GLN A 500 -16.53 3.76 22.47
N ASP A 501 -16.36 4.95 23.03
CA ASP A 501 -17.27 5.59 23.98
C ASP A 501 -18.69 5.79 23.42
N ILE A 502 -18.81 6.05 22.11
CA ILE A 502 -20.13 6.22 21.47
C ILE A 502 -20.92 4.91 21.54
N VAL A 503 -20.26 3.78 21.24
CA VAL A 503 -20.86 2.44 21.34
C VAL A 503 -21.16 2.11 22.80
N LEU A 504 -20.25 2.44 23.71
CA LEU A 504 -20.43 2.19 25.14
C LEU A 504 -21.65 2.94 25.69
N GLY A 505 -21.84 4.20 25.33
CA GLY A 505 -23.00 4.99 25.70
C GLY A 505 -24.31 4.42 25.15
N CYS A 506 -24.32 4.03 23.87
CA CYS A 506 -25.50 3.40 23.25
C CYS A 506 -25.83 2.04 23.88
N TYR A 507 -24.81 1.23 24.18
CA TYR A 507 -24.98 -0.06 24.83
C TYR A 507 -25.46 0.09 26.28
N TYR A 508 -24.87 1.03 27.03
CA TYR A 508 -25.35 1.38 28.37
C TYR A 508 -26.81 1.81 28.32
N LEU A 509 -27.20 2.69 27.40
CA LEU A 509 -28.59 3.12 27.27
C LEU A 509 -29.57 1.95 27.02
N THR A 510 -29.16 0.92 26.27
CA THR A 510 -30.06 -0.14 25.78
C THR A 510 -30.00 -1.46 26.55
N ILE A 511 -29.05 -1.62 27.48
CA ILE A 511 -28.93 -2.82 28.30
C ILE A 511 -30.10 -2.98 29.26
N LEU A 512 -30.47 -4.24 29.48
CA LEU A 512 -31.50 -4.65 30.41
C LEU A 512 -30.84 -5.23 31.65
N ILE A 513 -31.26 -4.75 32.83
CA ILE A 513 -30.80 -5.26 34.11
C ILE A 513 -31.98 -6.01 34.73
N ASP A 514 -31.85 -7.33 34.87
CA ASP A 514 -32.81 -8.13 35.61
C ASP A 514 -32.72 -7.75 37.09
N LYS A 515 -33.69 -6.98 37.57
CA LYS A 515 -33.87 -6.73 39.00
C LYS A 515 -34.63 -7.91 39.61
N ASN A 516 -34.23 -8.32 40.82
CA ASN A 516 -34.96 -9.30 41.61
C ASN A 516 -36.42 -8.88 41.85
N GLU A 517 -37.26 -9.92 41.99
CA GLU A 517 -38.72 -10.07 42.07
C GLU A 517 -39.69 -8.96 42.58
N GLU A 518 -39.24 -7.79 43.02
CA GLU A 518 -40.11 -6.80 43.70
C GLU A 518 -40.88 -5.84 42.77
N GLU A 519 -40.53 -5.72 41.48
CA GLU A 519 -41.27 -4.89 40.49
C GLU A 519 -42.19 -5.74 39.59
N LYS A 520 -43.02 -6.63 40.16
CA LYS A 520 -43.95 -7.51 39.39
C LYS A 520 -45.13 -6.81 38.68
N LYS A 521 -45.25 -5.47 38.72
CA LYS A 521 -46.20 -4.70 37.89
C LYS A 521 -45.46 -3.81 36.90
N LEU A 522 -45.25 -4.32 35.68
CA LEU A 522 -44.76 -3.54 34.54
C LEU A 522 -45.71 -2.36 34.28
N ARG A 523 -45.21 -1.13 34.43
CA ARG A 523 -45.97 0.09 34.13
C ARG A 523 -46.21 0.18 32.62
N SER A 524 -47.41 0.59 32.24
CA SER A 524 -47.82 0.73 30.85
C SER A 524 -47.94 2.21 30.49
N PHE A 525 -47.40 2.59 29.34
CA PHE A 525 -47.36 3.97 28.86
C PHE A 525 -48.01 4.08 27.48
N SER A 526 -48.66 5.20 27.24
CA SER A 526 -49.44 5.48 26.03
C SER A 526 -48.60 6.03 24.88
N ASN A 527 -47.60 6.87 25.17
CA ASN A 527 -46.73 7.51 24.18
C ASN A 527 -45.29 7.73 24.71
N PHE A 528 -44.42 8.24 23.86
CA PHE A 528 -43.02 8.56 24.19
C PHE A 528 -42.92 9.66 25.27
N ASP A 529 -43.71 10.72 25.13
CA ASP A 529 -43.66 11.89 26.02
C ASP A 529 -43.98 11.52 27.47
N GLU A 530 -44.92 10.60 27.69
CA GLU A 530 -45.27 10.10 29.03
C GLU A 530 -44.11 9.30 29.65
N VAL A 531 -43.36 8.55 28.84
CA VAL A 531 -42.15 7.85 29.30
C VAL A 531 -41.05 8.84 29.67
N LEU A 532 -40.83 9.87 28.85
CA LEU A 532 -39.83 10.91 29.10
C LEU A 532 -40.18 11.70 30.37
N MET A 533 -41.44 12.12 30.51
CA MET A 533 -41.95 12.81 31.70
C MET A 533 -41.73 11.95 32.96
N ALA A 534 -42.09 10.66 32.91
CA ALA A 534 -41.89 9.76 34.04
C ALA A 534 -40.40 9.55 34.40
N TYR A 535 -39.52 9.60 33.40
CA TYR A 535 -38.07 9.52 33.58
C TYR A 535 -37.50 10.81 34.19
N GLU A 536 -37.93 11.98 33.71
CA GLU A 536 -37.52 13.29 34.24
C GLU A 536 -37.98 13.51 35.68
N GLU A 537 -39.21 13.06 36.00
CA GLU A 537 -39.77 13.00 37.36
C GLU A 537 -39.12 11.92 38.25
N LYS A 538 -38.12 11.18 37.73
CA LYS A 538 -37.37 10.12 38.42
C LYS A 538 -38.24 8.99 38.97
N LYS A 539 -39.45 8.79 38.43
CA LYS A 539 -40.36 7.71 38.81
C LYS A 539 -39.98 6.36 38.22
N ILE A 540 -39.21 6.36 37.13
CA ILE A 540 -38.66 5.18 36.45
C ILE A 540 -37.17 5.40 36.16
N GLY A 541 -36.38 4.32 36.19
CA GLY A 541 -34.97 4.36 35.83
C GLY A 541 -34.75 4.07 34.35
N ILE A 542 -33.54 4.38 33.85
CA ILE A 542 -33.19 4.21 32.43
C ILE A 542 -33.28 2.74 31.96
N HIS A 543 -32.99 1.79 32.86
CA HIS A 543 -33.05 0.34 32.60
C HIS A 543 -34.36 -0.32 33.08
N SER A 544 -35.33 0.46 33.57
CA SER A 544 -36.62 -0.09 34.02
C SER A 544 -37.38 -0.69 32.82
N GLN A 545 -37.93 -1.90 33.01
CA GLN A 545 -38.80 -2.53 32.02
C GLN A 545 -40.19 -1.89 32.04
N ILE A 546 -40.70 -1.55 30.86
CA ILE A 546 -41.98 -0.87 30.65
C ILE A 546 -42.75 -1.52 29.50
N LYS A 547 -44.07 -1.35 29.49
CA LYS A 547 -44.91 -1.66 28.33
C LYS A 547 -45.25 -0.36 27.61
N LEU A 548 -44.85 -0.24 26.35
CA LEU A 548 -45.14 0.93 25.53
C LEU A 548 -46.12 0.56 24.42
N ARG A 549 -47.14 1.40 24.20
CA ARG A 549 -48.01 1.29 23.02
C ARG A 549 -47.30 1.91 21.81
N LEU A 550 -47.01 1.10 20.80
CA LEU A 550 -46.42 1.54 19.53
C LEU A 550 -47.53 1.87 18.52
N ALA A 551 -47.20 2.72 17.54
CA ALA A 551 -48.10 3.00 16.42
C ALA A 551 -48.39 1.71 15.62
N PRO A 552 -49.63 1.51 15.12
CA PRO A 552 -50.06 0.25 14.53
C PRO A 552 -49.26 -0.21 13.30
N ASN A 553 -48.53 0.70 12.65
CA ASN A 553 -47.76 0.43 11.42
C ASN A 553 -46.25 0.26 11.65
N LYS A 554 -45.75 0.32 12.90
CA LYS A 554 -44.31 0.22 13.20
C LYS A 554 -43.89 -1.25 13.37
N THR A 555 -42.94 -1.70 12.56
CA THR A 555 -42.34 -3.05 12.68
C THR A 555 -41.35 -3.10 13.84
N ILE A 556 -41.29 -4.22 14.56
CA ILE A 556 -40.35 -4.43 15.67
C ILE A 556 -39.27 -5.41 15.22
N MET A 557 -38.01 -5.05 15.40
CA MET A 557 -36.86 -5.96 15.33
C MET A 557 -36.39 -6.28 16.75
N GLY A 558 -36.54 -7.54 17.16
CA GLY A 558 -36.08 -8.06 18.45
C GLY A 558 -35.52 -9.47 18.32
N ASP A 559 -34.86 -9.97 19.37
CA ASP A 559 -34.18 -11.28 19.40
C ASP A 559 -35.08 -12.49 19.04
N LYS A 560 -36.41 -12.33 19.12
CA LYS A 560 -37.41 -13.37 18.80
C LYS A 560 -38.27 -13.08 17.56
N GLY A 561 -38.04 -11.97 16.84
CA GLY A 561 -38.81 -11.63 15.63
C GLY A 561 -40.33 -11.45 15.86
N GLU A 562 -40.76 -11.06 17.06
CA GLU A 562 -42.18 -10.98 17.42
C GLU A 562 -42.86 -9.70 16.86
N GLN A 563 -43.93 -9.88 16.09
CA GLN A 563 -44.90 -8.81 15.80
C GLN A 563 -45.73 -8.52 17.05
N PRO A 564 -46.02 -7.24 17.38
CA PRO A 564 -46.71 -6.90 18.61
C PRO A 564 -48.17 -7.41 18.58
N LYS A 565 -48.54 -8.32 19.49
CA LYS A 565 -49.96 -8.60 19.78
C LYS A 565 -50.58 -7.34 20.42
N ASN A 566 -51.58 -6.74 19.77
CA ASN A 566 -52.32 -5.54 20.22
C ASN A 566 -51.51 -4.23 20.32
N GLY A 567 -50.36 -4.11 19.64
CA GLY A 567 -49.58 -2.86 19.61
C GLY A 567 -48.85 -2.50 20.91
N LEU A 568 -48.82 -3.40 21.91
CA LEU A 568 -48.06 -3.24 23.16
C LEU A 568 -46.73 -3.98 23.06
N CYS A 569 -45.63 -3.27 23.29
CA CYS A 569 -44.27 -3.83 23.30
C CYS A 569 -43.65 -3.71 24.68
N THR A 570 -43.06 -4.80 25.19
CA THR A 570 -42.23 -4.77 26.39
C THR A 570 -40.82 -4.30 26.02
N THR A 571 -40.39 -3.17 26.57
CA THR A 571 -39.09 -2.54 26.26
C THR A 571 -38.52 -1.84 27.50
N THR A 572 -37.39 -1.13 27.35
CA THR A 572 -36.78 -0.32 28.41
C THR A 572 -36.84 1.17 28.05
N VAL A 573 -36.83 2.04 29.06
CA VAL A 573 -36.84 3.50 28.87
C VAL A 573 -35.71 3.95 27.95
N GLY A 574 -34.49 3.44 28.15
CA GLY A 574 -33.37 3.81 27.29
C GLY A 574 -33.49 3.34 25.84
N ARG A 575 -34.08 2.16 25.58
CA ARG A 575 -34.38 1.73 24.20
C ARG A 575 -35.41 2.65 23.54
N VAL A 576 -36.39 3.15 24.30
CA VAL A 576 -37.38 4.12 23.80
C VAL A 576 -36.69 5.44 23.42
N ILE A 577 -35.81 5.97 24.28
CA ILE A 577 -35.00 7.17 24.02
C ILE A 577 -34.14 6.99 22.76
N PHE A 578 -33.51 5.82 22.59
CA PHE A 578 -32.70 5.54 21.40
C PHE A 578 -33.55 5.54 20.12
N ASN A 579 -34.69 4.86 20.14
CA ASN A 579 -35.56 4.70 18.97
C ASN A 579 -36.25 6.00 18.54
N GLU A 580 -36.33 7.03 19.40
CA GLU A 580 -36.85 8.35 19.04
C GLU A 580 -35.89 9.12 18.12
N VAL A 581 -34.58 8.90 18.27
CA VAL A 581 -33.58 9.52 17.40
C VAL A 581 -33.52 8.86 16.03
N LEU A 582 -34.05 7.65 15.90
CA LEU A 582 -34.14 6.98 14.62
C LEU A 582 -35.23 7.65 13.74
N PRO A 583 -34.99 7.78 12.42
CA PRO A 583 -36.03 8.16 11.48
C PRO A 583 -37.30 7.31 11.63
N SER A 584 -38.47 7.93 11.47
CA SER A 584 -39.77 7.29 11.70
C SER A 584 -40.04 6.07 10.81
N GLU A 585 -39.40 5.99 9.64
CA GLU A 585 -39.55 4.88 8.70
C GLU A 585 -38.79 3.61 9.12
N LEU A 586 -37.85 3.72 10.09
CA LEU A 586 -37.09 2.57 10.56
C LEU A 586 -37.88 1.69 11.56
N PRO A 587 -37.59 0.39 11.61
CA PRO A 587 -38.14 -0.50 12.63
C PRO A 587 -37.77 -0.06 14.05
N PHE A 588 -38.59 -0.46 15.02
CA PHE A 588 -38.27 -0.31 16.43
C PHE A 588 -37.28 -1.42 16.86
N TYR A 589 -36.06 -1.03 17.22
CA TYR A 589 -35.00 -1.96 17.64
C TYR A 589 -35.08 -2.23 19.15
N ASN A 590 -35.37 -3.47 19.54
CA ASN A 590 -35.62 -3.86 20.93
C ASN A 590 -34.64 -4.93 21.45
N TYR A 591 -33.35 -4.68 21.33
CA TYR A 591 -32.26 -5.55 21.82
C TYR A 591 -31.06 -4.68 22.24
N PRO A 592 -30.10 -5.19 23.02
CA PRO A 592 -28.94 -4.39 23.44
C PRO A 592 -28.05 -4.06 22.22
N LEU A 593 -27.72 -2.79 22.07
CA LEU A 593 -27.02 -2.28 20.88
C LEU A 593 -25.50 -2.39 21.04
N ASP A 594 -24.94 -3.52 20.62
CA ASP A 594 -23.49 -3.70 20.50
C ASP A 594 -22.96 -3.04 19.21
N HIS A 595 -21.63 -2.97 19.07
CA HIS A 595 -20.99 -2.40 17.86
C HIS A 595 -21.50 -3.05 16.56
N LYS A 596 -21.79 -4.36 16.54
CA LYS A 596 -22.29 -5.04 15.34
C LYS A 596 -23.73 -4.63 15.01
N SER A 597 -24.56 -4.51 16.03
CA SER A 597 -25.95 -4.07 15.93
C SER A 597 -26.06 -2.65 15.39
N ILE A 598 -25.26 -1.73 15.91
CA ILE A 598 -25.24 -0.33 15.44
C ILE A 598 -24.86 -0.27 13.95
N ASN A 599 -23.89 -1.08 13.51
CA ASN A 599 -23.53 -1.17 12.09
C ASN A 599 -24.67 -1.73 11.23
N GLY A 600 -25.44 -2.69 11.75
CA GLY A 600 -26.65 -3.18 11.09
C GLY A 600 -27.69 -2.06 10.90
N ILE A 601 -27.95 -1.26 11.93
CA ILE A 601 -28.90 -0.14 11.86
C ILE A 601 -28.45 0.91 10.83
N ILE A 602 -27.15 1.22 10.76
CA ILE A 602 -26.61 2.15 9.76
C ILE A 602 -26.79 1.60 8.34
N GLN A 603 -26.58 0.30 8.13
CA GLN A 603 -26.80 -0.35 6.84
C GLN A 603 -28.29 -0.35 6.44
N ASP A 604 -29.18 -0.64 7.38
CA ASP A 604 -30.62 -0.61 7.14
C ASP A 604 -31.10 0.80 6.78
N CYS A 605 -30.63 1.81 7.52
CA CYS A 605 -30.90 3.22 7.22
C CYS A 605 -30.42 3.61 5.81
N TYR A 606 -29.22 3.19 5.41
CA TYR A 606 -28.73 3.47 4.06
C TYR A 606 -29.57 2.79 2.98
N LYS A 607 -30.00 1.56 3.20
CA LYS A 607 -30.81 0.79 2.24
C LYS A 607 -32.22 1.36 2.07
N ILE A 608 -32.86 1.75 3.17
CA ILE A 608 -34.26 2.20 3.17
C ILE A 608 -34.38 3.69 2.82
N LEU A 609 -33.51 4.53 3.39
CA LEU A 609 -33.64 6.00 3.36
C LEU A 609 -32.56 6.71 2.55
N GLY A 610 -31.53 5.99 2.12
CA GLY A 610 -30.42 6.54 1.37
C GLY A 610 -29.51 7.46 2.19
N ARG A 611 -28.55 8.09 1.49
CA ARG A 611 -27.39 8.79 2.07
C ARG A 611 -27.73 9.91 3.05
N GLY A 612 -28.65 10.81 2.67
CA GLY A 612 -28.88 12.05 3.42
C GLY A 612 -29.34 11.80 4.86
N LYS A 613 -30.32 10.90 5.03
CA LYS A 613 -30.84 10.52 6.35
C LYS A 613 -29.81 9.73 7.15
N THR A 614 -29.00 8.87 6.51
CA THR A 614 -27.92 8.14 7.20
C THR A 614 -26.87 9.08 7.80
N ILE A 615 -26.50 10.17 7.11
CA ILE A 615 -25.53 11.14 7.64
C ILE A 615 -26.08 11.84 8.89
N SER A 616 -27.34 12.29 8.84
CA SER A 616 -28.00 12.89 10.00
C SER A 616 -28.07 11.92 11.17
N LEU A 617 -28.39 10.65 10.90
CA LEU A 617 -28.45 9.61 11.92
C LEU A 617 -27.08 9.37 12.57
N LEU A 618 -25.99 9.35 11.79
CA LEU A 618 -24.63 9.17 12.32
C LEU A 618 -24.23 10.30 13.28
N ASP A 619 -24.52 11.55 12.92
CA ASP A 619 -24.23 12.70 13.78
C ASP A 619 -25.08 12.65 15.06
N GLN A 620 -26.36 12.26 14.98
CA GLN A 620 -27.23 12.13 16.15
C GLN A 620 -26.83 10.96 17.07
N ILE A 621 -26.46 9.81 16.52
CA ILE A 621 -25.94 8.66 17.32
C ILE A 621 -24.66 9.06 18.04
N LYS A 622 -23.77 9.82 17.39
CA LYS A 622 -22.55 10.34 18.01
C LYS A 622 -22.89 11.24 19.20
N GLU A 623 -23.76 12.24 19.02
CA GLU A 623 -24.16 13.17 20.08
C GLU A 623 -24.82 12.44 21.26
N MET A 624 -25.76 11.53 20.97
CA MET A 624 -26.40 10.71 21.99
C MET A 624 -25.40 9.83 22.72
N GLY A 625 -24.56 9.11 22.00
CA GLY A 625 -23.59 8.18 22.59
C GLY A 625 -22.63 8.90 23.54
N PHE A 626 -22.11 10.07 23.18
CA PHE A 626 -21.28 10.86 24.09
C PHE A 626 -22.06 11.35 25.31
N LYS A 627 -23.26 11.91 25.11
CA LYS A 627 -24.10 12.42 26.21
C LYS A 627 -24.43 11.33 27.22
N GLU A 628 -24.87 10.16 26.75
CA GLU A 628 -25.24 9.05 27.62
C GLU A 628 -24.02 8.38 28.24
N CYS A 629 -22.88 8.30 27.55
CA CYS A 629 -21.63 7.82 28.14
C CYS A 629 -21.15 8.74 29.28
N THR A 630 -21.26 10.06 29.14
CA THR A 630 -20.92 11.01 30.21
C THR A 630 -21.86 10.87 31.41
N LYS A 631 -23.17 10.75 31.16
CA LYS A 631 -24.16 10.54 32.23
C LYS A 631 -23.98 9.21 32.97
N ALA A 632 -23.57 8.15 32.26
CA ALA A 632 -23.36 6.84 32.83
C ALA A 632 -22.27 6.85 33.92
N GLY A 633 -21.33 7.80 33.87
CA GLY A 633 -20.28 7.95 34.89
C GLY A 633 -19.43 6.69 35.05
N LEU A 634 -19.21 5.94 33.96
CA LEU A 634 -18.47 4.68 33.99
C LEU A 634 -17.03 4.93 34.40
N SER A 635 -16.56 4.15 35.37
CA SER A 635 -15.19 4.21 35.88
C SER A 635 -14.62 2.80 35.94
N LEU A 636 -13.30 2.68 36.03
CA LEU A 636 -12.61 1.39 36.14
C LEU A 636 -11.73 1.39 37.39
N SER A 637 -12.02 0.47 38.30
CA SER A 637 -11.30 0.27 39.54
C SER A 637 -10.80 -1.17 39.66
N ILE A 638 -9.84 -1.39 40.57
CA ILE A 638 -9.33 -2.72 40.90
C ILE A 638 -10.46 -3.63 41.42
N MET A 639 -11.48 -3.06 42.08
CA MET A 639 -12.62 -3.81 42.60
C MET A 639 -13.56 -4.32 41.51
N ASP A 640 -13.60 -3.68 40.34
CA ASP A 640 -14.40 -4.14 39.20
C ASP A 640 -13.83 -5.41 38.56
N LEU A 641 -12.53 -5.71 38.75
CA LEU A 641 -11.86 -6.87 38.16
C LEU A 641 -12.08 -8.17 38.95
N LYS A 642 -13.33 -8.57 39.20
CA LYS A 642 -13.63 -9.76 40.02
C LYS A 642 -12.96 -11.04 39.47
N MET A 643 -12.34 -11.79 40.36
CA MET A 643 -11.62 -13.01 40.03
C MET A 643 -12.50 -14.23 40.30
N PRO A 644 -12.51 -15.22 39.39
CA PRO A 644 -13.32 -16.43 39.54
C PRO A 644 -12.97 -17.18 40.82
N LYS A 645 -13.94 -17.38 41.73
CA LYS A 645 -13.74 -18.16 42.97
C LYS A 645 -13.32 -19.60 42.67
N LYS A 646 -13.82 -20.16 41.57
CA LYS A 646 -13.50 -21.52 41.10
C LYS A 646 -12.10 -21.64 40.46
N LYS A 647 -11.37 -20.54 40.26
CA LYS A 647 -10.03 -20.53 39.62
C LYS A 647 -9.07 -21.52 40.28
N ALA A 648 -8.95 -21.49 41.61
CA ALA A 648 -8.03 -22.34 42.34
C ALA A 648 -8.32 -23.83 42.10
N GLN A 649 -9.61 -24.20 42.09
CA GLN A 649 -10.06 -25.57 41.83
C GLN A 649 -9.72 -26.04 40.41
N ILE A 650 -9.91 -25.16 39.41
CA ILE A 650 -9.58 -25.47 38.00
C ILE A 650 -8.06 -25.67 37.86
N LEU A 651 -7.24 -24.81 38.45
CA LEU A 651 -5.78 -24.92 38.39
C LEU A 651 -5.26 -26.18 39.07
N GLU A 652 -5.83 -26.55 40.22
CA GLU A 652 -5.42 -27.75 40.95
C GLU A 652 -5.78 -29.03 40.19
N LYS A 653 -6.98 -29.08 39.59
CA LYS A 653 -7.41 -30.19 38.72
C LYS A 653 -6.49 -30.32 37.50
N THR A 654 -6.13 -29.20 36.88
CA THR A 654 -5.24 -29.16 35.72
C THR A 654 -3.82 -29.64 36.09
N GLN A 655 -3.32 -29.23 37.25
CA GLN A 655 -2.00 -29.65 37.74
C GLN A 655 -1.93 -31.17 37.97
N LYS A 656 -2.96 -31.77 38.57
CA LYS A 656 -3.07 -33.23 38.77
C LYS A 656 -3.06 -33.98 37.44
N GLU A 657 -3.72 -33.43 36.43
CA GLU A 657 -3.74 -34.03 35.09
C GLU A 657 -2.36 -33.96 34.41
N VAL A 658 -1.66 -32.83 34.53
CA VAL A 658 -0.29 -32.69 34.03
C VAL A 658 0.68 -33.67 34.71
N GLU A 659 0.54 -33.87 36.02
CA GLU A 659 1.32 -34.88 36.77
C GLU A 659 1.00 -36.31 36.30
N ARG A 660 -0.25 -36.60 35.96
CA ARG A 660 -0.66 -37.89 35.36
C ARG A 660 0.02 -38.10 34.02
N ILE A 661 0.02 -37.10 33.15
CA ILE A 661 0.70 -37.13 31.84
C ILE A 661 2.20 -37.34 32.03
N GLN A 662 2.84 -36.63 32.98
CA GLN A 662 4.24 -36.85 33.30
C GLN A 662 4.51 -38.28 33.79
N LYS A 663 3.66 -38.86 34.64
CA LYS A 663 3.81 -40.26 35.08
C LYS A 663 3.70 -41.25 33.92
N LEU A 664 2.82 -41.01 32.95
CA LEU A 664 2.71 -41.86 31.74
C LEU A 664 3.99 -41.80 30.90
N TYR A 665 4.61 -40.62 30.80
CA TYR A 665 5.89 -40.45 30.12
C TYR A 665 7.03 -41.20 30.83
N HIS A 666 7.13 -41.08 32.16
CA HIS A 666 8.15 -41.82 32.92
C HIS A 666 7.97 -43.35 32.87
N LYS A 667 6.74 -43.82 32.63
CA LYS A 667 6.42 -45.24 32.41
C LYS A 667 6.69 -45.70 30.96
N GLY A 668 7.08 -44.81 30.06
CA GLY A 668 7.36 -45.12 28.65
C GLY A 668 6.12 -45.35 27.78
N ILE A 669 4.92 -44.95 28.24
CA ILE A 669 3.66 -45.17 27.50
C ILE A 669 3.47 -44.11 26.41
N ILE A 670 3.95 -42.89 26.63
CA ILE A 670 3.86 -41.76 25.70
C ILE A 670 5.24 -41.24 25.35
N THR A 671 5.37 -40.66 24.16
CA THR A 671 6.61 -40.01 23.70
C THR A 671 6.75 -38.59 24.24
N GLU A 672 7.95 -38.01 24.18
CA GLU A 672 8.20 -36.63 24.65
C GLU A 672 7.42 -35.58 23.84
N GLY A 673 7.21 -35.82 22.55
CA GLY A 673 6.39 -34.96 21.69
C GLY A 673 4.91 -34.97 22.08
N GLU A 674 4.36 -36.16 22.34
CA GLU A 674 2.97 -36.33 22.81
C GLU A 674 2.78 -35.74 24.21
N ARG A 675 3.73 -35.97 25.13
CA ARG A 675 3.75 -35.33 26.45
C ARG A 675 3.66 -33.81 26.32
N TYR A 676 4.55 -33.22 25.52
CA TYR A 676 4.59 -31.78 25.32
C TYR A 676 3.27 -31.22 24.78
N ASN A 677 2.67 -31.86 23.77
CA ASN A 677 1.39 -31.45 23.19
C ASN A 677 0.24 -31.58 24.20
N GLN A 678 0.10 -32.72 24.87
CA GLN A 678 -0.96 -32.95 25.86
C GLN A 678 -0.88 -31.97 27.03
N VAL A 679 0.33 -31.63 27.51
CA VAL A 679 0.50 -30.62 28.57
C VAL A 679 0.03 -29.25 28.10
N ILE A 680 0.35 -28.85 26.87
CA ILE A 680 -0.08 -27.57 26.29
C ILE A 680 -1.60 -27.52 26.15
N ASP A 681 -2.22 -28.58 25.64
CA ASP A 681 -3.66 -28.63 25.42
C ASP A 681 -4.42 -28.57 26.76
N THR A 682 -3.93 -29.28 27.78
CA THR A 682 -4.50 -29.25 29.14
C THR A 682 -4.47 -27.84 29.73
N TRP A 683 -3.36 -27.11 29.58
CA TRP A 683 -3.26 -25.71 30.05
C TRP A 683 -4.08 -24.72 29.22
N THR A 684 -4.24 -24.98 27.93
CA THR A 684 -5.07 -24.16 27.04
C THR A 684 -6.53 -24.27 27.45
N TYR A 685 -7.02 -25.49 27.66
CA TYR A 685 -8.37 -25.77 28.13
C TYR A 685 -8.65 -25.16 29.51
N ALA A 686 -7.69 -25.25 30.44
CA ALA A 686 -7.81 -24.60 31.75
C ALA A 686 -7.96 -23.08 31.61
N GLY A 687 -7.20 -22.46 30.70
CA GLY A 687 -7.30 -21.03 30.41
C GLY A 687 -8.65 -20.60 29.84
N GLU A 688 -9.28 -21.43 28.99
CA GLU A 688 -10.62 -21.16 28.45
C GLU A 688 -11.69 -21.26 29.54
N LYS A 689 -11.66 -22.33 30.35
CA LYS A 689 -12.58 -22.48 31.49
C LYS A 689 -12.50 -21.34 32.50
N VAL A 690 -11.30 -20.89 32.83
CA VAL A 690 -11.12 -19.75 33.73
C VAL A 690 -11.70 -18.47 33.11
N ALA A 691 -11.66 -18.31 31.79
CA ALA A 691 -12.21 -17.15 31.10
C ALA A 691 -13.74 -17.16 31.08
N GLU A 692 -14.36 -18.31 30.80
CA GLU A 692 -15.82 -18.48 30.84
C GLU A 692 -16.37 -18.14 32.22
N GLU A 693 -15.80 -18.76 33.27
CA GLU A 693 -16.26 -18.55 34.64
C GLU A 693 -16.07 -17.10 35.12
N MET A 694 -14.99 -16.45 34.67
CA MET A 694 -14.73 -15.03 34.95
C MET A 694 -15.81 -14.14 34.31
N ILE A 695 -16.20 -14.41 33.06
CA ILE A 695 -17.23 -13.61 32.38
C ILE A 695 -18.58 -13.77 33.10
N ASP A 696 -18.92 -14.98 33.52
CA ASP A 696 -20.15 -15.24 34.26
C ASP A 696 -20.19 -14.53 35.61
N GLU A 697 -19.06 -14.49 36.33
CA GLU A 697 -18.96 -13.72 37.57
C GLU A 697 -19.05 -12.20 37.35
N LEU A 698 -18.46 -11.68 36.28
CA LEU A 698 -18.55 -10.26 35.94
C LEU A 698 -19.97 -9.85 35.52
N LYS A 699 -20.71 -10.76 34.88
CA LYS A 699 -22.10 -10.54 34.45
C LYS A 699 -23.08 -10.50 35.64
N HIS A 700 -22.88 -11.35 36.64
CA HIS A 700 -23.73 -11.43 37.85
C HIS A 700 -23.11 -10.69 39.04
N ASP A 701 -22.36 -9.62 38.77
CA ASP A 701 -21.73 -8.83 39.82
C ASP A 701 -22.80 -8.19 40.72
N THR A 702 -22.70 -8.42 42.04
CA THR A 702 -23.55 -7.80 43.04
C THR A 702 -22.72 -6.94 44.00
N ARG A 703 -23.24 -5.75 44.32
CA ARG A 703 -22.70 -4.84 45.35
C ARG A 703 -23.79 -4.51 46.34
N GLY A 704 -23.56 -4.80 47.63
CA GLY A 704 -24.55 -4.55 48.69
C GLY A 704 -25.90 -5.24 48.47
N GLY A 705 -25.91 -6.42 47.84
CA GLY A 705 -27.13 -7.20 47.55
C GLY A 705 -27.92 -6.74 46.32
N LYS A 706 -27.51 -5.68 45.62
CA LYS A 706 -28.13 -5.21 44.38
C LYS A 706 -27.29 -5.63 43.16
N PRO A 707 -27.92 -5.97 42.02
CA PRO A 707 -27.22 -6.16 40.76
C PRO A 707 -26.41 -4.89 40.41
N TYR A 708 -25.10 -5.05 40.26
CA TYR A 708 -24.19 -3.98 39.87
C TYR A 708 -23.73 -4.22 38.43
N LEU A 709 -23.91 -3.20 37.60
CA LEU A 709 -23.50 -3.30 36.22
C LEU A 709 -22.00 -3.03 36.11
N ASN A 710 -21.24 -4.11 35.94
CA ASN A 710 -19.78 -4.03 35.92
C ASN A 710 -19.27 -3.31 34.64
N PRO A 711 -18.50 -2.21 34.78
CA PRO A 711 -17.97 -1.46 33.63
C PRO A 711 -17.04 -2.27 32.72
N VAL A 712 -16.26 -3.20 33.29
CA VAL A 712 -15.34 -4.07 32.55
C VAL A 712 -16.12 -5.04 31.66
N PHE A 713 -17.22 -5.59 32.19
CA PHE A 713 -18.14 -6.41 31.41
C PHE A 713 -18.80 -5.60 30.29
N LEU A 714 -19.28 -4.39 30.59
CA LEU A 714 -19.89 -3.50 29.59
C LEU A 714 -18.94 -3.21 28.42
N MET A 715 -17.68 -2.88 28.70
CA MET A 715 -16.69 -2.57 27.66
C MET A 715 -16.47 -3.76 26.70
N SER A 716 -16.38 -4.97 27.25
CA SER A 716 -16.18 -6.19 26.45
C SER A 716 -17.46 -6.65 25.73
N ALA A 717 -18.62 -6.58 26.39
CA ALA A 717 -19.89 -7.04 25.83
C ALA A 717 -20.42 -6.10 24.74
N SER A 718 -20.24 -4.79 24.90
CA SER A 718 -20.58 -3.79 23.87
C SER A 718 -19.70 -3.88 22.61
N GLY A 719 -18.51 -4.50 22.73
CA GLY A 719 -17.49 -4.46 21.69
C GLY A 719 -16.82 -3.10 21.53
N ALA A 720 -17.02 -2.17 22.47
CA ALA A 720 -16.41 -0.84 22.45
C ALA A 720 -14.88 -0.92 22.61
N ARG A 721 -14.41 -1.67 23.60
CA ARG A 721 -12.99 -1.89 23.89
C ARG A 721 -12.80 -3.12 24.77
N GLY A 722 -11.78 -3.93 24.48
CA GLY A 722 -11.50 -5.12 25.27
C GLY A 722 -11.92 -6.40 24.55
N SER A 723 -11.06 -7.40 24.58
CA SER A 723 -11.41 -8.78 24.19
C SER A 723 -11.53 -9.67 25.42
N THR A 724 -12.26 -10.79 25.29
CA THR A 724 -12.34 -11.83 26.32
C THR A 724 -10.96 -12.32 26.75
N GLN A 725 -10.01 -12.38 25.82
CA GLN A 725 -8.60 -12.74 26.08
C GLN A 725 -7.86 -11.68 26.92
N GLN A 726 -8.12 -10.39 26.70
CA GLN A 726 -7.53 -9.32 27.52
C GLN A 726 -8.12 -9.35 28.94
N LEU A 727 -9.43 -9.56 29.07
CA LEU A 727 -10.06 -9.74 30.38
C LEU A 727 -9.49 -10.94 31.12
N ARG A 728 -9.28 -12.06 30.42
CA ARG A 728 -8.64 -13.26 30.98
C ARG A 728 -7.27 -12.93 31.56
N GLN A 729 -6.45 -12.11 30.90
CA GLN A 729 -5.14 -11.74 31.43
C GLN A 729 -5.23 -10.82 32.66
N LEU A 730 -6.26 -9.97 32.74
CA LEU A 730 -6.45 -9.03 33.86
C LEU A 730 -6.91 -9.74 35.14
N ALA A 731 -7.97 -10.56 35.05
CA ALA A 731 -8.64 -11.14 36.22
C ALA A 731 -8.68 -12.67 36.25
N GLY A 732 -8.39 -13.36 35.15
CA GLY A 732 -8.36 -14.82 35.05
C GLY A 732 -6.96 -15.39 35.30
N MET A 733 -6.24 -15.68 34.21
CA MET A 733 -4.84 -16.10 34.20
C MET A 733 -4.18 -15.65 32.89
N ARG A 734 -2.86 -15.44 32.90
CA ARG A 734 -2.15 -15.04 31.68
C ARG A 734 -1.95 -16.21 30.70
N GLY A 735 -1.68 -17.42 31.20
CA GLY A 735 -1.60 -18.63 30.39
C GLY A 735 -0.24 -18.89 29.75
N LEU A 736 -0.23 -19.61 28.63
CA LEU A 736 0.97 -20.07 27.93
C LEU A 736 1.59 -18.98 27.06
N MET A 737 2.93 -18.87 27.10
CA MET A 737 3.71 -17.88 26.34
C MET A 737 4.50 -18.52 25.19
N ALA A 738 4.74 -17.77 24.11
CA ALA A 738 5.60 -18.20 23.02
C ALA A 738 7.05 -17.75 23.20
N LYS A 739 8.01 -18.64 22.89
CA LYS A 739 9.43 -18.30 22.74
C LYS A 739 9.64 -17.51 21.43
N PRO A 740 10.76 -16.78 21.28
CA PRO A 740 11.09 -16.11 20.02
C PRO A 740 11.24 -17.05 18.81
N SER A 741 11.48 -18.34 19.07
CA SER A 741 11.50 -19.41 18.06
C SER A 741 10.11 -19.86 17.60
N GLY A 742 9.03 -19.40 18.24
CA GLY A 742 7.65 -19.82 17.97
C GLY A 742 7.17 -21.02 18.79
N LYS A 743 8.08 -21.74 19.48
CA LYS A 743 7.69 -22.83 20.39
C LYS A 743 7.01 -22.29 21.65
N ILE A 744 5.99 -22.98 22.14
CA ILE A 744 5.28 -22.60 23.38
C ILE A 744 6.10 -23.04 24.60
N ILE A 745 6.14 -22.19 25.62
CA ILE A 745 6.75 -22.53 26.91
C ILE A 745 5.78 -23.42 27.67
N GLU A 746 6.22 -24.61 28.08
CA GLU A 746 5.38 -25.60 28.79
C GLU A 746 4.95 -25.13 30.18
N THR A 747 5.72 -24.24 30.81
CA THR A 747 5.38 -23.62 32.09
C THR A 747 4.42 -22.44 31.88
N PRO A 748 3.14 -22.55 32.28
CA PRO A 748 2.18 -21.46 32.14
C PRO A 748 2.39 -20.39 33.22
N ILE A 749 1.90 -19.19 32.93
CA ILE A 749 1.76 -18.13 33.93
C ILE A 749 0.37 -18.28 34.56
N LYS A 750 0.34 -18.73 35.82
CA LYS A 750 -0.92 -18.99 36.57
C LYS A 750 -1.53 -17.70 37.10
N ALA A 751 -0.67 -16.73 37.42
CA ALA A 751 -1.07 -15.42 37.90
C ALA A 751 -1.76 -14.57 36.80
N ASN A 752 -2.51 -13.58 37.25
CA ASN A 752 -3.09 -12.52 36.42
C ASN A 752 -2.47 -11.15 36.78
N PHE A 753 -2.81 -10.09 36.03
CA PHE A 753 -2.27 -8.76 36.32
C PHE A 753 -2.78 -8.15 37.63
N ARG A 754 -3.97 -8.56 38.10
CA ARG A 754 -4.52 -8.11 39.39
C ARG A 754 -3.76 -8.69 40.58
N GLU A 755 -3.36 -9.96 40.51
CA GLU A 755 -2.57 -10.67 41.52
C GLU A 755 -1.09 -10.24 41.51
N GLY A 756 -0.62 -9.77 40.35
CA GLY A 756 0.78 -9.47 40.11
C GLY A 756 1.55 -10.69 39.59
N LEU A 757 2.68 -10.44 38.92
CA LEU A 757 3.49 -11.48 38.31
C LEU A 757 4.79 -11.64 39.09
N SER A 758 5.22 -12.89 39.31
CA SER A 758 6.57 -13.15 39.83
C SER A 758 7.64 -12.72 38.81
N VAL A 759 8.89 -12.54 39.26
CA VAL A 759 10.01 -12.12 38.39
C VAL A 759 10.19 -13.09 37.21
N LEU A 760 10.08 -14.40 37.45
CA LEU A 760 10.25 -15.42 36.43
C LEU A 760 9.09 -15.45 35.42
N GLU A 761 7.85 -15.27 35.87
CA GLU A 761 6.68 -15.17 34.99
C GLU A 761 6.73 -13.88 34.16
N TYR A 762 7.11 -12.76 34.76
CA TYR A 762 7.30 -11.50 34.04
C TYR A 762 8.40 -11.64 33.00
N PHE A 763 9.57 -12.17 33.37
CA PHE A 763 10.69 -12.40 32.45
C PHE A 763 10.29 -13.33 31.29
N SER A 764 9.57 -14.42 31.57
CA SER A 764 9.06 -15.34 30.55
C SER A 764 8.13 -14.62 29.57
N SER A 765 7.28 -13.71 30.06
CA SER A 765 6.40 -12.91 29.21
C SER A 765 7.14 -11.90 28.33
N THR A 766 8.33 -11.42 28.73
CA THR A 766 9.05 -10.40 27.92
C THR A 766 9.48 -10.92 26.56
N HIS A 767 9.75 -12.23 26.44
CA HIS A 767 10.17 -12.87 25.19
C HIS A 767 9.13 -12.72 24.08
N GLY A 768 7.87 -13.07 24.36
CA GLY A 768 6.77 -12.94 23.41
C GLY A 768 6.48 -11.48 23.08
N ALA A 769 6.46 -10.60 24.08
CA ALA A 769 6.22 -9.17 23.90
C ALA A 769 7.29 -8.49 23.03
N ARG A 770 8.58 -8.74 23.31
CA ARG A 770 9.70 -8.18 22.53
C ARG A 770 9.69 -8.68 21.09
N LYS A 771 9.41 -9.98 20.88
CA LYS A 771 9.29 -10.55 19.55
C LYS A 771 8.12 -9.93 18.78
N GLY A 772 6.97 -9.75 19.43
CA GLY A 772 5.81 -9.08 18.84
C GLY A 772 6.10 -7.64 18.40
N LEU A 773 6.76 -6.85 19.26
CA LEU A 773 7.17 -5.48 18.92
C LEU A 773 8.21 -5.43 17.80
N ALA A 774 9.23 -6.29 17.84
CA ALA A 774 10.25 -6.36 16.79
C ALA A 774 9.66 -6.77 15.43
N ASP A 775 8.77 -7.75 15.41
CA ASP A 775 8.09 -8.18 14.18
C ASP A 775 7.17 -7.10 13.64
N THR A 776 6.47 -6.36 14.51
CA THR A 776 5.64 -5.21 14.11
C THR A 776 6.50 -4.14 13.42
N ALA A 777 7.67 -3.82 13.97
CA ALA A 777 8.56 -2.83 13.39
C ALA A 777 9.16 -3.26 12.04
N LEU A 778 9.53 -4.53 11.88
CA LEU A 778 10.19 -5.05 10.66
C LEU A 778 9.18 -5.38 9.55
N LYS A 779 8.13 -6.14 9.85
CA LYS A 779 7.21 -6.68 8.83
C LYS A 779 6.28 -5.62 8.23
N THR A 780 6.07 -4.50 8.91
CA THR A 780 5.30 -3.37 8.35
C THR A 780 5.91 -2.86 7.04
N ALA A 781 7.25 -2.89 6.92
CA ALA A 781 7.93 -2.51 5.68
C ALA A 781 7.63 -3.48 4.52
N ASP A 782 7.54 -4.78 4.81
CA ASP A 782 7.29 -5.82 3.81
C ASP A 782 5.86 -5.75 3.27
N SER A 783 4.86 -5.56 4.15
CA SER A 783 3.45 -5.39 3.76
C SER A 783 3.25 -4.13 2.91
N GLY A 784 3.90 -3.01 3.27
CA GLY A 784 3.90 -1.80 2.46
C GLY A 784 4.57 -1.99 1.10
N TYR A 785 5.66 -2.74 1.06
CA TYR A 785 6.36 -3.07 -0.19
C TYR A 785 5.53 -3.98 -1.11
N LEU A 786 4.81 -4.95 -0.55
CA LEU A 786 3.85 -5.80 -1.28
C LEU A 786 2.73 -4.96 -1.88
N THR A 787 2.11 -4.09 -1.08
CA THR A 787 1.04 -3.18 -1.53
C THR A 787 1.48 -2.36 -2.73
N ARG A 788 2.70 -1.82 -2.67
CA ARG A 788 3.29 -1.07 -3.78
C ARG A 788 3.49 -1.93 -5.04
N LYS A 789 4.01 -3.16 -4.90
CA LYS A 789 4.15 -4.08 -6.03
C LYS A 789 2.81 -4.44 -6.66
N LEU A 790 1.78 -4.65 -5.82
CA LEU A 790 0.42 -4.91 -6.30
C LEU A 790 -0.11 -3.71 -7.08
N ALA A 791 0.10 -2.49 -6.59
CA ALA A 791 -0.27 -1.27 -7.30
C ALA A 791 0.49 -1.13 -8.63
N ASP A 792 1.80 -1.39 -8.66
CA ASP A 792 2.63 -1.32 -9.87
C ASP A 792 2.12 -2.28 -10.97
N VAL A 793 1.64 -3.47 -10.59
CA VAL A 793 1.10 -4.47 -11.53
C VAL A 793 -0.34 -4.13 -11.94
N ALA A 794 -1.17 -3.65 -11.00
CA ALA A 794 -2.60 -3.47 -11.21
C ALA A 794 -3.00 -2.07 -11.72
N GLN A 795 -2.11 -1.08 -11.75
CA GLN A 795 -2.43 0.31 -12.09
C GLN A 795 -3.13 0.49 -13.46
N ASN A 796 -2.83 -0.37 -14.44
CA ASN A 796 -3.39 -0.29 -15.79
C ASN A 796 -4.80 -0.90 -15.90
N VAL A 797 -5.32 -1.50 -14.82
CA VAL A 797 -6.64 -2.14 -14.82
C VAL A 797 -7.71 -1.12 -14.46
N ILE A 798 -8.32 -0.55 -15.49
CA ILE A 798 -9.38 0.48 -15.43
C ILE A 798 -10.64 -0.08 -16.10
N VAL A 799 -11.82 0.35 -15.67
CA VAL A 799 -13.08 0.05 -16.38
C VAL A 799 -13.17 0.91 -17.63
N THR A 800 -13.11 0.29 -18.81
CA THR A 800 -13.02 1.00 -20.11
C THR A 800 -14.29 0.94 -20.94
N GLY A 801 -15.23 0.06 -20.59
CA GLY A 801 -16.52 -0.01 -21.26
C GLY A 801 -17.53 -0.83 -20.48
N TYR A 802 -18.79 -0.79 -20.91
CA TYR A 802 -19.91 -1.41 -20.22
C TYR A 802 -19.91 -2.96 -20.27
N ASP A 803 -19.74 -3.55 -21.45
CA ASP A 803 -19.82 -5.00 -21.68
C ASP A 803 -18.82 -5.46 -22.74
N CYS A 804 -18.09 -6.55 -22.48
CA CYS A 804 -17.18 -7.17 -23.45
C CYS A 804 -17.84 -8.26 -24.31
N GLY A 805 -19.09 -8.64 -24.02
CA GLY A 805 -19.80 -9.69 -24.75
C GLY A 805 -19.32 -11.12 -24.48
N THR A 806 -18.34 -11.34 -23.59
CA THR A 806 -17.86 -12.71 -23.32
C THR A 806 -18.97 -13.59 -22.76
N VAL A 807 -19.05 -14.81 -23.29
CA VAL A 807 -19.91 -15.91 -22.82
C VAL A 807 -19.18 -16.75 -21.76
N ASN A 808 -17.91 -16.45 -21.47
CA ASN A 808 -17.11 -17.16 -20.48
C ASN A 808 -17.33 -16.59 -19.07
N GLY A 809 -17.61 -17.49 -18.12
CA GLY A 809 -17.77 -17.14 -16.70
C GLY A 809 -17.24 -18.25 -15.78
N ILE A 810 -17.14 -17.91 -14.50
CA ILE A 810 -16.60 -18.80 -13.46
C ILE A 810 -17.75 -19.29 -12.59
N SER A 811 -17.74 -20.57 -12.25
CA SER A 811 -18.67 -21.14 -11.28
C SER A 811 -18.25 -20.80 -9.85
N LYS A 812 -19.17 -20.28 -9.04
CA LYS A 812 -18.98 -20.00 -7.62
C LYS A 812 -19.86 -20.92 -6.79
N SER A 813 -19.30 -21.47 -5.72
CA SER A 813 -19.96 -22.29 -4.71
C SER A 813 -19.66 -21.76 -3.32
N ALA A 814 -20.42 -22.19 -2.32
CA ALA A 814 -20.07 -21.98 -0.92
C ALA A 814 -18.68 -22.57 -0.61
N VAL A 815 -17.96 -21.93 0.32
CA VAL A 815 -16.63 -22.39 0.75
C VAL A 815 -16.78 -23.16 2.06
N TYR A 816 -16.37 -24.42 2.04
CA TYR A 816 -16.41 -25.34 3.18
C TYR A 816 -15.02 -25.49 3.78
N ARG A 817 -14.93 -25.50 5.11
CA ARG A 817 -13.73 -25.88 5.86
C ARG A 817 -14.09 -27.06 6.76
N GLY A 818 -13.72 -28.27 6.32
CA GLY A 818 -14.31 -29.50 6.84
C GLY A 818 -15.83 -29.47 6.64
N ASP A 819 -16.58 -29.73 7.70
CA ASP A 819 -18.05 -29.77 7.69
C ASP A 819 -18.74 -28.41 7.93
N ARG A 820 -17.98 -27.34 8.18
CA ARG A 820 -18.53 -26.01 8.45
C ARG A 820 -18.48 -25.15 7.20
N VAL A 821 -19.61 -24.52 6.87
CA VAL A 821 -19.67 -23.47 5.84
C VAL A 821 -18.92 -22.26 6.38
N GLU A 822 -17.75 -21.98 5.82
CA GLU A 822 -16.94 -20.82 6.20
C GLU A 822 -17.49 -19.54 5.55
N VAL A 823 -17.85 -19.62 4.25
CA VAL A 823 -18.46 -18.51 3.53
C VAL A 823 -19.71 -18.99 2.78
N PRO A 824 -20.90 -18.43 3.10
CA PRO A 824 -22.15 -18.79 2.43
C PRO A 824 -22.15 -18.32 0.97
N LEU A 825 -22.93 -19.00 0.13
CA LEU A 825 -22.99 -18.71 -1.30
C LEU A 825 -23.50 -17.28 -1.56
N SER A 826 -24.50 -16.84 -0.80
CA SER A 826 -25.08 -15.50 -0.91
C SER A 826 -24.02 -14.41 -0.85
N LYS A 827 -23.12 -14.46 0.13
CA LYS A 827 -22.02 -13.47 0.29
C LYS A 827 -21.04 -13.46 -0.89
N ILE A 828 -20.81 -14.61 -1.53
CA ILE A 828 -19.86 -14.73 -2.65
C ILE A 828 -20.43 -14.13 -3.93
N ILE A 829 -21.73 -14.30 -4.17
CA ILE A 829 -22.40 -13.89 -5.41
C ILE A 829 -22.94 -12.46 -5.38
N VAL A 830 -23.19 -11.87 -4.20
CA VAL A 830 -23.66 -10.47 -4.08
C VAL A 830 -22.74 -9.54 -4.87
N GLY A 831 -23.33 -8.67 -5.70
CA GLY A 831 -22.63 -7.67 -6.49
C GLY A 831 -21.90 -8.21 -7.72
N ARG A 832 -22.06 -9.49 -8.04
CA ARG A 832 -21.60 -10.07 -9.31
C ARG A 832 -22.71 -10.06 -10.35
N THR A 833 -22.33 -10.15 -11.61
CA THR A 833 -23.27 -10.26 -12.73
C THR A 833 -23.46 -11.73 -13.08
N SER A 834 -24.71 -12.18 -13.19
CA SER A 834 -25.05 -13.52 -13.66
C SER A 834 -24.62 -13.71 -15.12
N LEU A 835 -24.10 -14.88 -15.44
CA LEU A 835 -23.86 -15.27 -16.83
C LEU A 835 -25.12 -15.88 -17.46
N ASN A 836 -25.85 -16.69 -16.69
CA ASN A 836 -27.03 -17.41 -17.16
C ASN A 836 -28.27 -16.91 -16.43
N ASN A 837 -29.45 -17.14 -17.02
CA ASN A 837 -30.72 -16.98 -16.32
C ASN A 837 -30.78 -17.95 -15.13
N ILE A 838 -31.14 -17.44 -13.96
CA ILE A 838 -31.38 -18.25 -12.76
C ILE A 838 -32.89 -18.28 -12.52
N VAL A 839 -33.47 -19.48 -12.62
CA VAL A 839 -34.90 -19.74 -12.48
C VAL A 839 -35.18 -20.54 -11.21
N ASP A 840 -36.31 -20.23 -10.56
CA ASP A 840 -36.87 -21.11 -9.53
C ASP A 840 -37.50 -22.33 -10.22
N LEU A 841 -36.96 -23.53 -9.96
CA LEU A 841 -37.45 -24.77 -10.57
C LEU A 841 -38.85 -25.16 -10.09
N VAL A 842 -39.30 -24.64 -8.94
CA VAL A 842 -40.60 -24.99 -8.34
C VAL A 842 -41.70 -24.08 -8.87
N LYS A 843 -41.41 -22.78 -9.02
CA LYS A 843 -42.39 -21.76 -9.42
C LYS A 843 -42.30 -21.32 -10.88
N ASP A 844 -41.26 -21.75 -11.60
CA ASP A 844 -40.90 -21.29 -12.96
C ASP A 844 -40.73 -19.75 -13.06
N GLU A 845 -40.37 -19.11 -11.95
CA GLU A 845 -40.11 -17.66 -11.90
C GLU A 845 -38.63 -17.36 -12.14
N LYS A 846 -38.34 -16.44 -13.06
CA LYS A 846 -36.97 -15.93 -13.29
C LYS A 846 -36.56 -14.97 -12.17
N ILE A 847 -35.55 -15.36 -11.39
CA ILE A 847 -35.04 -14.59 -10.26
C ILE A 847 -33.99 -13.57 -10.71
N VAL A 848 -33.09 -14.03 -11.58
CA VAL A 848 -32.01 -13.21 -12.15
C VAL A 848 -31.92 -13.50 -13.64
N LYS A 849 -32.01 -12.45 -14.46
CA LYS A 849 -31.79 -12.55 -15.91
C LYS A 849 -30.30 -12.68 -16.21
N GLU A 850 -29.97 -13.18 -17.38
CA GLU A 850 -28.61 -13.11 -17.92
C GLU A 850 -28.12 -11.65 -17.95
N ASN A 851 -26.84 -11.45 -17.60
CA ASN A 851 -26.19 -10.14 -17.54
C ASN A 851 -26.80 -9.17 -16.51
N GLU A 852 -27.59 -9.68 -15.57
CA GLU A 852 -28.18 -8.88 -14.50
C GLU A 852 -27.31 -8.91 -13.23
N LEU A 853 -27.28 -7.79 -12.52
CA LEU A 853 -26.56 -7.68 -11.26
C LEU A 853 -27.30 -8.43 -10.14
N ILE A 854 -26.58 -9.29 -9.42
CA ILE A 854 -27.12 -10.03 -8.27
C ILE A 854 -27.11 -9.12 -7.04
N THR A 855 -28.28 -8.64 -6.64
CA THR A 855 -28.47 -7.89 -5.39
C THR A 855 -28.51 -8.81 -4.17
N GLU A 856 -28.40 -8.26 -2.96
CA GLU A 856 -28.41 -9.06 -1.72
C GLU A 856 -29.71 -9.84 -1.52
N GLU A 857 -30.86 -9.24 -1.85
CA GLU A 857 -32.16 -9.91 -1.78
C GLU A 857 -32.25 -11.10 -2.74
N LYS A 858 -31.79 -10.90 -3.97
CA LYS A 858 -31.71 -11.97 -4.99
C LYS A 858 -30.76 -13.07 -4.54
N ALA A 859 -29.62 -12.72 -3.96
CA ALA A 859 -28.66 -13.69 -3.43
C ALA A 859 -29.26 -14.54 -2.30
N LYS A 860 -30.02 -13.95 -1.38
CA LYS A 860 -30.73 -14.68 -0.31
C LYS A 860 -31.81 -15.61 -0.88
N LYS A 861 -32.56 -15.16 -1.89
CA LYS A 861 -33.53 -16.00 -2.59
C LYS A 861 -32.86 -17.20 -3.27
N ILE A 862 -31.73 -16.99 -3.93
CA ILE A 862 -30.97 -18.06 -4.58
C ILE A 862 -30.44 -19.08 -3.56
N GLU A 863 -29.96 -18.61 -2.41
CA GLU A 863 -29.50 -19.50 -1.33
C GLU A 863 -30.66 -20.29 -0.70
N ALA A 864 -31.84 -19.67 -0.51
CA ALA A 864 -33.04 -20.34 0.00
C ALA A 864 -33.54 -21.46 -0.92
N LEU A 865 -33.25 -21.36 -2.23
CA LEU A 865 -33.59 -22.39 -3.22
C LEU A 865 -32.58 -23.56 -3.25
N GLY A 866 -31.51 -23.49 -2.47
CA GLY A 866 -30.56 -24.60 -2.33
C GLY A 866 -29.60 -24.78 -3.51
N PHE A 867 -29.40 -23.76 -4.36
CA PHE A 867 -28.39 -23.83 -5.42
C PHE A 867 -26.98 -23.96 -4.84
N GLU A 868 -26.22 -24.98 -5.25
CA GLU A 868 -24.84 -25.17 -4.78
C GLU A 868 -23.80 -24.39 -5.59
N LYS A 869 -24.04 -24.23 -6.91
CA LYS A 869 -23.11 -23.64 -7.87
C LYS A 869 -23.82 -22.71 -8.85
N ILE A 870 -23.26 -21.52 -9.03
CA ILE A 870 -23.80 -20.51 -9.96
C ILE A 870 -22.68 -19.98 -10.87
N ARG A 871 -22.97 -19.81 -12.16
CA ARG A 871 -22.04 -19.18 -13.11
C ARG A 871 -22.20 -17.67 -13.09
N VAL A 872 -21.10 -16.98 -12.79
CA VAL A 872 -21.02 -15.51 -12.77
C VAL A 872 -19.93 -15.03 -13.71
N ARG A 873 -20.08 -13.81 -14.22
CA ARG A 873 -19.02 -13.14 -14.98
C ARG A 873 -17.85 -12.78 -14.04
N SER A 874 -16.65 -12.74 -14.59
CA SER A 874 -15.42 -12.51 -13.84
C SER A 874 -14.48 -11.57 -14.57
N SER A 875 -13.64 -10.85 -13.81
CA SER A 875 -12.55 -10.05 -14.37
C SER A 875 -11.50 -10.89 -15.09
N LEU A 876 -11.35 -12.17 -14.74
CA LEU A 876 -10.38 -13.08 -15.38
C LEU A 876 -10.81 -13.55 -16.77
N THR A 877 -12.11 -13.59 -17.04
CA THR A 877 -12.65 -14.03 -18.34
C THR A 877 -13.01 -12.85 -19.24
N CYS A 878 -12.66 -11.62 -18.84
CA CYS A 878 -12.97 -10.42 -19.60
C CYS A 878 -12.12 -10.34 -20.88
N GLU A 879 -12.77 -10.12 -22.02
CA GLU A 879 -12.12 -10.05 -23.34
C GLU A 879 -11.87 -8.62 -23.82
N MET A 880 -11.98 -7.62 -22.93
CA MET A 880 -11.60 -6.24 -23.27
C MET A 880 -10.10 -6.13 -23.59
N PRO A 881 -9.71 -5.40 -24.65
CA PRO A 881 -8.31 -5.29 -25.07
C PRO A 881 -7.44 -4.50 -24.08
N LEU A 882 -8.05 -3.50 -23.42
CA LEU A 882 -7.40 -2.66 -22.42
C LEU A 882 -8.37 -2.50 -21.24
N GLY A 883 -7.96 -2.95 -20.05
CA GLY A 883 -8.76 -2.82 -18.83
C GLY A 883 -9.84 -3.89 -18.68
N LEU A 884 -10.99 -3.51 -18.13
CA LEU A 884 -12.10 -4.41 -17.79
C LEU A 884 -13.45 -3.83 -18.21
N CYS A 885 -14.42 -4.72 -18.42
CA CYS A 885 -15.81 -4.34 -18.62
C CYS A 885 -16.55 -4.15 -17.29
N ALA A 886 -17.52 -3.22 -17.23
CA ALA A 886 -18.29 -2.94 -16.02
C ALA A 886 -19.06 -4.18 -15.54
N LYS A 887 -19.72 -4.93 -16.44
CA LYS A 887 -20.42 -6.18 -16.08
C LYS A 887 -19.51 -7.29 -15.57
N CYS A 888 -18.27 -7.35 -16.05
CA CYS A 888 -17.28 -8.36 -15.68
C CYS A 888 -16.76 -8.13 -14.25
N TYR A 889 -16.65 -6.86 -13.87
CA TYR A 889 -16.34 -6.45 -12.51
C TYR A 889 -17.55 -6.61 -11.58
N GLY A 890 -18.69 -6.05 -11.98
CA GLY A 890 -19.95 -6.02 -11.23
C GLY A 890 -20.15 -4.71 -10.48
N MET A 891 -20.51 -4.81 -9.20
CA MET A 891 -20.89 -3.71 -8.32
C MET A 891 -19.67 -3.04 -7.68
N ASP A 892 -19.65 -1.70 -7.65
CA ASP A 892 -18.79 -0.96 -6.70
C ASP A 892 -19.35 -1.14 -5.29
N ARG A 893 -18.59 -1.83 -4.45
CA ARG A 893 -18.93 -2.12 -3.06
C ARG A 893 -19.15 -0.87 -2.22
N SER A 894 -18.54 0.25 -2.60
CA SER A 894 -18.64 1.51 -1.86
C SER A 894 -19.97 2.23 -2.09
N LYS A 895 -20.48 2.20 -3.34
CA LYS A 895 -21.71 2.91 -3.73
C LYS A 895 -22.95 2.02 -3.64
N GLY A 896 -22.77 0.73 -3.91
CA GLY A 896 -23.85 -0.23 -4.02
C GLY A 896 -24.47 -0.33 -5.42
N GLU A 897 -23.79 0.20 -6.43
CA GLU A 897 -24.28 0.28 -7.81
C GLU A 897 -23.27 -0.36 -8.76
N LEU A 898 -23.64 -0.54 -10.04
CA LEU A 898 -22.70 -1.01 -11.05
C LEU A 898 -21.52 -0.04 -11.16
N VAL A 899 -20.31 -0.56 -11.36
CA VAL A 899 -19.10 0.27 -11.45
C VAL A 899 -19.17 1.23 -12.64
N GLU A 900 -18.76 2.48 -12.41
CA GLU A 900 -18.70 3.53 -13.42
C GLU A 900 -17.47 3.37 -14.33
N GLU A 901 -17.61 3.75 -15.59
CA GLU A 901 -16.50 3.82 -16.54
C GLU A 901 -15.44 4.84 -16.08
N GLY A 902 -14.17 4.51 -16.27
CA GLY A 902 -13.03 5.30 -15.78
C GLY A 902 -12.58 4.94 -14.35
N THR A 903 -13.31 4.09 -13.63
CA THR A 903 -12.90 3.67 -12.27
C THR A 903 -11.61 2.83 -12.32
N SER A 904 -10.60 3.23 -11.56
CA SER A 904 -9.32 2.53 -11.44
C SER A 904 -9.39 1.32 -10.48
N VAL A 905 -10.13 0.29 -10.88
CA VAL A 905 -10.41 -0.90 -10.06
C VAL A 905 -9.15 -1.67 -9.64
N GLY A 906 -8.08 -1.63 -10.45
CA GLY A 906 -6.81 -2.28 -10.11
C GLY A 906 -6.11 -1.66 -8.90
N ILE A 907 -6.11 -0.33 -8.79
CA ILE A 907 -5.55 0.36 -7.61
C ILE A 907 -6.40 0.10 -6.37
N ILE A 908 -7.72 0.12 -6.52
CA ILE A 908 -8.65 -0.19 -5.43
C ILE A 908 -8.38 -1.61 -4.92
N ALA A 909 -8.29 -2.60 -5.82
CA ALA A 909 -7.99 -3.98 -5.45
C ALA A 909 -6.63 -4.12 -4.75
N ALA A 910 -5.58 -3.44 -5.24
CA ALA A 910 -4.25 -3.47 -4.62
C ALA A 910 -4.29 -2.90 -3.19
N GLN A 911 -4.99 -1.79 -2.97
CA GLN A 911 -5.17 -1.20 -1.63
C GLN A 911 -6.01 -2.07 -0.71
N SER A 912 -7.12 -2.64 -1.22
CA SER A 912 -8.01 -3.52 -0.47
C SER A 912 -7.35 -4.82 -0.02
N ILE A 913 -6.25 -5.24 -0.65
CA ILE A 913 -5.42 -6.38 -0.20
C ILE A 913 -4.30 -5.89 0.73
N GLY A 914 -3.67 -4.78 0.37
CA GLY A 914 -2.49 -4.25 1.06
C GLY A 914 -2.76 -3.70 2.47
N GLU A 915 -3.85 -2.98 2.63
CA GLU A 915 -4.22 -2.38 3.92
C GLU A 915 -4.54 -3.44 4.99
N PRO A 916 -5.41 -4.45 4.73
CA PRO A 916 -5.67 -5.49 5.72
C PRO A 916 -4.43 -6.33 5.98
N GLY A 917 -3.60 -6.59 4.97
CA GLY A 917 -2.34 -7.31 5.14
C GLY A 917 -1.39 -6.60 6.12
N THR A 918 -1.28 -5.27 6.01
CA THR A 918 -0.47 -4.46 6.93
C THR A 918 -1.08 -4.43 8.33
N GLN A 919 -2.40 -4.29 8.46
CA GLN A 919 -3.08 -4.31 9.75
C GLN A 919 -3.02 -5.65 10.45
N LEU A 920 -3.18 -6.76 9.72
CA LEU A 920 -3.07 -8.11 10.27
C LEU A 920 -1.67 -8.33 10.83
N THR A 921 -0.62 -7.88 10.13
CA THR A 921 0.75 -7.93 10.66
C THR A 921 0.95 -7.07 11.90
N MET A 922 0.22 -5.97 12.09
CA MET A 922 0.32 -5.22 13.36
C MET A 922 -0.49 -5.90 14.47
N LYS A 923 -1.78 -6.18 14.24
CA LYS A 923 -2.73 -6.67 15.27
C LYS A 923 -2.42 -8.07 15.80
N THR A 924 -2.00 -9.00 14.94
CA THR A 924 -1.74 -10.40 15.36
C THR A 924 -0.53 -10.51 16.29
N PHE A 925 0.47 -9.65 16.15
CA PHE A 925 1.72 -9.75 16.92
C PHE A 925 1.73 -8.89 18.19
N HIS A 926 0.86 -7.89 18.32
CA HIS A 926 0.62 -7.22 19.61
C HIS A 926 0.01 -8.15 20.67
N ILE A 927 -0.70 -9.20 20.23
CA ILE A 927 -1.24 -10.27 21.10
C ILE A 927 -0.18 -11.37 21.35
N GLY A 928 1.00 -11.28 20.71
CA GLY A 928 2.06 -12.29 20.63
C GLY A 928 2.73 -12.72 21.95
N GLY A 929 2.22 -12.26 23.09
CA GLY A 929 2.53 -12.86 24.38
C GLY A 929 1.83 -14.22 24.56
N THR A 930 0.55 -14.34 24.22
CA THR A 930 -0.26 -15.54 24.46
C THR A 930 -0.43 -16.40 23.21
N ALA A 931 -0.08 -17.68 23.32
CA ALA A 931 -0.34 -18.66 22.26
C ALA A 931 -1.77 -19.21 22.38
N THR A 932 -2.47 -19.31 21.26
CA THR A 932 -3.76 -20.02 21.14
C THR A 932 -3.65 -21.00 19.98
N ARG A 933 -3.64 -22.29 20.26
CA ARG A 933 -3.82 -23.34 19.27
C ARG A 933 -5.31 -23.67 19.23
N SER A 934 -5.92 -23.67 18.04
CA SER A 934 -7.25 -24.26 17.86
C SER A 934 -7.13 -25.75 18.11
N ILE A 935 -7.95 -26.27 19.03
CA ILE A 935 -8.04 -27.70 19.35
C ILE A 935 -8.21 -28.46 18.03
N GLU A 936 -7.27 -29.34 17.70
CA GLU A 936 -7.46 -30.29 16.61
C GLU A 936 -8.59 -31.24 17.04
N GLU A 937 -9.66 -31.34 16.24
CA GLU A 937 -10.77 -32.25 16.54
C GLU A 937 -10.23 -33.68 16.60
N SER A 938 -10.26 -34.28 17.79
CA SER A 938 -9.77 -35.65 18.04
C SER A 938 -10.74 -36.74 17.56
N GLU A 939 -11.94 -36.36 17.13
CA GLU A 939 -13.01 -37.26 16.66
C GLU A 939 -13.65 -36.72 15.37
N ILE A 940 -13.84 -37.60 14.38
CA ILE A 940 -14.58 -37.32 13.14
C ILE A 940 -15.92 -38.07 13.20
N ARG A 941 -17.06 -37.37 13.14
CA ARG A 941 -18.41 -37.97 13.12
C ARG A 941 -19.11 -37.71 11.79
N VAL A 942 -19.46 -38.78 11.09
CA VAL A 942 -20.17 -38.71 9.80
C VAL A 942 -21.63 -38.27 10.03
N ARG A 943 -22.10 -37.25 9.28
CA ARG A 943 -23.45 -36.68 9.43
C ARG A 943 -24.53 -37.34 8.58
N ARG A 944 -24.13 -38.12 7.57
CA ARG A 944 -25.04 -38.81 6.64
C ARG A 944 -24.89 -40.32 6.79
N VAL A 945 -25.98 -41.05 6.56
CA VAL A 945 -25.95 -42.51 6.48
C VAL A 945 -25.28 -42.89 5.15
N GLY A 946 -24.28 -43.75 5.20
CA GLY A 946 -23.53 -44.20 4.02
C GLY A 946 -22.63 -45.38 4.36
N ARG A 947 -22.03 -46.02 3.35
CA ARG A 947 -21.08 -47.12 3.56
C ARG A 947 -19.67 -46.57 3.75
N VAL A 948 -19.02 -46.97 4.84
CA VAL A 948 -17.62 -46.63 5.12
C VAL A 948 -16.71 -47.52 4.28
N LYS A 949 -15.80 -46.92 3.51
CA LYS A 949 -14.78 -47.61 2.72
C LYS A 949 -13.40 -47.12 3.12
N TYR A 950 -12.57 -48.03 3.61
CA TYR A 950 -11.17 -47.74 3.92
C TYR A 950 -10.33 -47.72 2.65
N ASN A 951 -9.58 -46.64 2.42
CA ASN A 951 -8.66 -46.50 1.30
C ASN A 951 -7.23 -46.38 1.83
N ASN A 952 -6.36 -47.33 1.45
CA ASN A 952 -4.98 -47.40 1.93
C ASN A 952 -4.84 -47.31 3.46
N LEU A 953 -5.76 -47.87 4.25
CA LEU A 953 -5.68 -47.91 5.71
C LEU A 953 -5.31 -49.32 6.16
N ASN A 954 -4.20 -49.48 6.87
CA ASN A 954 -3.81 -50.75 7.49
C ASN A 954 -4.25 -50.74 8.95
N VAL A 955 -5.17 -51.62 9.32
CA VAL A 955 -5.77 -51.68 10.65
C VAL A 955 -5.32 -52.96 11.36
N VAL A 956 -4.95 -52.84 12.64
CA VAL A 956 -4.67 -53.98 13.53
C VAL A 956 -5.53 -53.86 14.77
N GLU A 957 -6.08 -54.99 15.20
CA GLU A 957 -6.91 -55.09 16.39
C GLU A 957 -6.01 -55.31 17.62
N ASN A 958 -6.13 -54.43 18.62
CA ASN A 958 -5.42 -54.54 19.89
C ASN A 958 -6.09 -55.63 20.76
N PRO A 959 -5.39 -56.32 21.68
CA PRO A 959 -5.97 -57.22 22.70
C PRO A 959 -7.18 -56.69 23.51
N HIS A 960 -7.49 -55.39 23.44
CA HIS A 960 -8.70 -54.80 24.02
C HIS A 960 -9.90 -54.70 23.05
N GLY A 961 -9.79 -55.23 21.82
CA GLY A 961 -10.84 -55.20 20.79
C GLY A 961 -10.97 -53.89 20.01
N GLU A 962 -9.95 -53.02 20.09
CA GLU A 962 -9.93 -51.73 19.41
C GLU A 962 -9.11 -51.79 18.11
N ASN A 963 -9.65 -51.22 17.03
CA ASN A 963 -9.03 -51.21 15.71
C ASN A 963 -8.14 -49.96 15.54
N ILE A 964 -6.82 -50.17 15.45
CA ILE A 964 -5.81 -49.10 15.37
C ILE A 964 -5.19 -49.06 13.97
N ALA A 965 -5.17 -47.88 13.34
CA ALA A 965 -4.51 -47.68 12.05
C ALA A 965 -2.98 -47.52 12.22
N LEU A 966 -2.20 -48.29 11.46
CA LEU A 966 -0.73 -48.30 11.55
C LEU A 966 -0.04 -47.35 10.55
N ASN A 967 -0.77 -46.78 9.59
CA ASN A 967 -0.20 -45.97 8.53
C ASN A 967 -0.77 -44.55 8.48
N GLY A 968 0.11 -43.55 8.40
CA GLY A 968 -0.26 -42.12 8.44
C GLY A 968 -0.84 -41.54 7.16
N LYS A 969 -1.16 -42.35 6.14
CA LYS A 969 -1.70 -41.91 4.83
C LYS A 969 -2.99 -42.65 4.42
N GLY A 970 -3.64 -43.34 5.35
CA GLY A 970 -4.93 -43.96 5.06
C GLY A 970 -6.07 -42.97 5.13
N GLU A 971 -7.08 -43.17 4.29
CA GLU A 971 -8.28 -42.33 4.19
C GLU A 971 -9.51 -43.18 4.50
N ILE A 972 -10.52 -42.57 5.12
CA ILE A 972 -11.81 -43.19 5.41
C ILE A 972 -12.86 -42.48 4.56
N LEU A 973 -13.35 -43.16 3.51
CA LEU A 973 -14.34 -42.60 2.60
C LEU A 973 -15.75 -43.00 3.03
N THR A 974 -16.70 -42.08 2.91
CA THR A 974 -18.13 -42.39 3.08
C THR A 974 -18.81 -42.31 1.73
N VAL A 975 -19.38 -43.43 1.28
CA VAL A 975 -19.96 -43.59 -0.05
C VAL A 975 -21.47 -43.72 0.06
N ASP A 976 -22.19 -42.89 -0.69
CA ASP A 976 -23.65 -42.95 -0.83
C ASP A 976 -24.06 -44.00 -1.90
N GLU A 977 -25.32 -44.45 -1.91
CA GLU A 977 -25.80 -45.50 -2.84
C GLU A 977 -25.61 -45.16 -4.33
N LEU A 978 -25.43 -43.87 -4.66
CA LEU A 978 -25.25 -43.35 -6.03
C LEU A 978 -23.78 -43.15 -6.47
N SER A 979 -22.79 -43.73 -5.78
CA SER A 979 -21.38 -43.72 -6.23
C SER A 979 -20.75 -42.32 -6.42
N LEU A 980 -21.17 -41.32 -5.64
CA LEU A 980 -20.51 -40.01 -5.59
C LEU A 980 -19.59 -39.94 -4.36
N ILE A 981 -18.30 -39.71 -4.61
CA ILE A 981 -17.24 -39.75 -3.61
C ILE A 981 -17.28 -38.46 -2.78
N HIS A 982 -17.51 -38.56 -1.47
CA HIS A 982 -17.24 -37.49 -0.51
C HIS A 982 -15.92 -37.79 0.22
N ILE A 983 -15.05 -36.76 0.30
CA ILE A 983 -13.72 -36.78 0.95
C ILE A 983 -13.89 -36.59 2.45
#